data_AF-A0AAT9LN26-F1
#
_entry.id   AF-A0AAT9LN26-F1
#
_cell.length_a   1.000
_cell.length_b   1.000
_cell.length_c   1.000
_cell.angle_alpha   90.00
_cell.angle_beta   90.00
_cell.angle_gamma   90.00
#
_symmetry.space_group_name_H-M   'P 1'
#
loop_
_entity.id
_entity.type
_entity.pdbx_description
1 polymer ?
#
loop_
_entity_poly.entity_id
_entity_poly.type
_entity_poly.pdbx_seq_one_letter_code
_entity_poly.pdbx_strand_id
1 'polypeptide(L)'
;MSPESSQRAADSVRTQLADLVGMYPELATFHQTVVGRLPDTCLELLPRTALVVVPPDGLMQGVHRRLLDEHGEHVVAFRFRVLSQRLAERLYLDGLVTRAPGRHIRSWWIKSKLFDLGEALVLLMRHPTDPGFQATVTALKGASDPMLAKPGTYREHYRTPNKTFGLLHSSDDLLSMLYEANVLFEPEGLTQLLTKPCWDPAHRALVSGYEGGVSVRRIESYRVLYRLKRRLLAEPTAAGVLPVSLLEAVEENYRTALDVVAADPGHIAETVTVARLLVEERGLLDGIHPHAGVLAAPQEEDLRVAGAEEQRVRVKTALACLRTLTEPTALRTAGFESLESSLEALGIPLTALERTVLESLFFFYATDPPRATVTTSAGAARRSAAMPNAYQQVLDAAEKLEDYPLSPSDVAELGRTGLEATAGRLAFMIVTPDAVHRGLHADTLTKVHNAGFRVLAHQTRNLRDSDIEELYKDGLRAKILENRRTHWYLTRKGLGFGTSLGLLLHHPDGDACERLLRLKGASKPAEATPDSVRGSLGSYSKILALMHSSDTPPAVLRECLLYFTAEQVRGALSQLAEHPTPQGTPISLLVEALSPTTSYDDPFTVLYALKIRISHALAAHPLTGAELQPMLEQHLSGLRAMRATLSADRVPWPSRTAAVGHELEREHKLLVEGALAQSPQSAPGESLERLAWHRLALTARQLADQQGFGQLDMDQVRAALHAAHVHLTSWEALLVENLVFFWEP
;
A
#
# COMPACT_ATOMS: atom_id res chain seq x y z
N MET A 1 -40.35 9.54 -25.03
CA MET A 1 -40.04 8.26 -25.67
C MET A 1 -41.26 7.37 -25.58
N SER A 2 -41.58 6.57 -26.62
CA SER A 2 -42.64 5.57 -26.50
C SER A 2 -42.16 4.43 -25.58
N PRO A 3 -43.06 3.74 -24.85
CA PRO A 3 -42.68 2.60 -24.00
C PRO A 3 -41.84 1.53 -24.72
N GLU A 4 -42.13 1.27 -25.99
CA GLU A 4 -41.37 0.32 -26.82
C GLU A 4 -39.95 0.79 -27.15
N SER A 5 -39.71 2.10 -27.23
CA SER A 5 -38.34 2.64 -27.44
C SER A 5 -37.53 2.59 -26.14
N SER A 6 -38.19 2.78 -24.99
CA SER A 6 -37.63 2.61 -23.64
C SER A 6 -37.14 1.19 -23.44
N GLN A 7 -38.01 0.19 -23.69
CA GLN A 7 -37.67 -1.22 -23.51
C GLN A 7 -36.48 -1.63 -24.39
N ARG A 8 -36.50 -1.25 -25.68
CA ARG A 8 -35.40 -1.58 -26.60
C ARG A 8 -34.06 -0.98 -26.17
N ALA A 9 -34.06 0.24 -25.61
CA ALA A 9 -32.86 0.86 -25.09
C ALA A 9 -32.34 0.11 -23.85
N ALA A 10 -33.22 -0.25 -22.92
CA ALA A 10 -32.87 -1.05 -21.74
C ALA A 10 -32.30 -2.43 -22.13
N ASP A 11 -32.95 -3.13 -23.06
CA ASP A 11 -32.50 -4.44 -23.55
C ASP A 11 -31.10 -4.37 -24.19
N SER A 12 -30.85 -3.35 -25.01
CA SER A 12 -29.53 -3.11 -25.61
C SER A 12 -28.44 -2.93 -24.55
N VAL A 13 -28.73 -2.19 -23.48
CA VAL A 13 -27.77 -1.97 -22.37
C VAL A 13 -27.55 -3.26 -21.58
N ARG A 14 -28.59 -4.09 -21.37
CA ARG A 14 -28.44 -5.40 -20.73
C ARG A 14 -27.51 -6.32 -21.52
N THR A 15 -27.64 -6.36 -22.85
CA THR A 15 -26.74 -7.15 -23.71
C THR A 15 -25.30 -6.65 -23.58
N GLN A 16 -25.08 -5.34 -23.66
CA GLN A 16 -23.74 -4.77 -23.50
C GLN A 16 -23.11 -5.10 -22.14
N LEU A 17 -23.89 -4.99 -21.04
CA LEU A 17 -23.41 -5.33 -19.71
C LEU A 17 -23.09 -6.82 -19.57
N ALA A 18 -23.87 -7.71 -20.19
CA ALA A 18 -23.60 -9.14 -20.22
C ALA A 18 -22.30 -9.47 -20.97
N ASP A 19 -22.02 -8.79 -22.09
CA ASP A 19 -20.76 -8.96 -22.82
C ASP A 19 -19.55 -8.51 -21.99
N LEU A 20 -19.68 -7.40 -21.26
CA LEU A 20 -18.64 -6.90 -20.36
C LEU A 20 -18.34 -7.85 -19.19
N VAL A 21 -19.31 -8.64 -18.72
CA VAL A 21 -19.04 -9.70 -17.71
C VAL A 21 -18.06 -10.74 -18.24
N GLY A 22 -18.05 -11.01 -19.55
CA GLY A 22 -17.04 -11.88 -20.18
C GLY A 22 -15.62 -11.30 -20.11
N MET A 23 -15.50 -9.97 -20.09
CA MET A 23 -14.22 -9.26 -19.92
C MET A 23 -13.81 -9.14 -18.44
N TYR A 24 -14.79 -9.07 -17.54
CA TYR A 24 -14.61 -8.91 -16.08
C TYR A 24 -15.27 -10.04 -15.29
N PRO A 25 -14.74 -11.26 -15.34
CA PRO A 25 -15.32 -12.40 -14.64
C PRO A 25 -15.46 -12.16 -13.13
N GLU A 26 -14.55 -11.38 -12.53
CA GLU A 26 -14.60 -10.98 -11.11
C GLU A 26 -15.82 -10.10 -10.76
N LEU A 27 -16.45 -9.45 -11.75
CA LEU A 27 -17.66 -8.65 -11.55
C LEU A 27 -18.95 -9.44 -11.83
N ALA A 28 -18.87 -10.73 -12.16
CA ALA A 28 -20.05 -11.54 -12.49
C ALA A 28 -21.08 -11.62 -11.35
N THR A 29 -20.62 -11.80 -10.11
CA THR A 29 -21.52 -11.82 -8.94
C THR A 29 -22.18 -10.46 -8.71
N PHE A 30 -21.42 -9.37 -8.83
CA PHE A 30 -21.96 -8.01 -8.74
C PHE A 30 -23.01 -7.76 -9.82
N HIS A 31 -22.72 -8.17 -11.06
CA HIS A 31 -23.66 -8.08 -12.17
C HIS A 31 -24.96 -8.85 -11.86
N GLN A 32 -24.87 -10.10 -11.42
CA GLN A 32 -26.04 -10.93 -11.12
C GLN A 32 -26.88 -10.38 -9.95
N THR A 33 -26.23 -9.93 -8.88
CA THR A 33 -26.90 -9.60 -7.61
C THR A 33 -27.37 -8.15 -7.52
N VAL A 34 -26.71 -7.24 -8.24
CA VAL A 34 -26.98 -5.80 -8.20
C VAL A 34 -27.46 -5.31 -9.56
N VAL A 35 -26.65 -5.43 -10.61
CA VAL A 35 -26.94 -4.85 -11.93
C VAL A 35 -28.17 -5.49 -12.59
N GLY A 36 -28.29 -6.81 -12.51
CA GLY A 36 -29.42 -7.57 -13.05
C GLY A 36 -30.77 -7.21 -12.44
N ARG A 37 -30.77 -6.57 -11.26
CA ARG A 37 -31.96 -6.11 -10.53
C ARG A 37 -32.28 -4.63 -10.76
N LEU A 38 -31.49 -3.91 -11.55
CA LEU A 38 -31.77 -2.51 -11.86
C LEU A 38 -33.07 -2.39 -12.69
N PRO A 39 -33.96 -1.42 -12.34
CA PRO A 39 -35.13 -1.11 -13.15
C PRO A 39 -34.73 -0.63 -14.55
N ASP A 40 -35.58 -0.88 -15.55
CA ASP A 40 -35.34 -0.44 -16.93
C ASP A 40 -35.15 1.08 -17.05
N THR A 41 -35.85 1.86 -16.22
CA THR A 41 -35.67 3.31 -16.13
C THR A 41 -34.25 3.73 -15.73
N CYS A 42 -33.53 2.92 -14.96
CA CYS A 42 -32.11 3.17 -14.65
C CYS A 42 -31.22 2.81 -15.85
N LEU A 43 -31.50 1.69 -16.51
CA LEU A 43 -30.72 1.22 -17.66
C LEU A 43 -30.76 2.20 -18.83
N GLU A 44 -31.91 2.84 -19.05
CA GLU A 44 -32.07 3.91 -20.06
C GLU A 44 -31.20 5.15 -19.79
N LEU A 45 -30.78 5.37 -18.55
CA LEU A 45 -29.95 6.52 -18.15
C LEU A 45 -28.46 6.22 -18.28
N LEU A 46 -28.05 4.94 -18.28
CA LEU A 46 -26.64 4.54 -18.25
C LEU A 46 -25.81 5.03 -19.44
N PRO A 47 -26.28 4.97 -20.70
CA PRO A 47 -25.49 5.44 -21.84
C PRO A 47 -25.10 6.92 -21.73
N ARG A 48 -25.91 7.71 -20.99
CA ARG A 48 -25.71 9.14 -20.77
C ARG A 48 -25.05 9.47 -19.43
N THR A 49 -24.70 8.46 -18.63
CA THR A 49 -24.16 8.64 -17.29
C THR A 49 -22.66 8.35 -17.30
N ALA A 50 -21.89 9.14 -16.57
CA ALA A 50 -20.47 8.94 -16.38
C ALA A 50 -20.07 9.05 -14.91
N LEU A 51 -19.10 8.25 -14.48
CA LEU A 51 -18.46 8.40 -13.18
C LEU A 51 -17.08 9.01 -13.34
N VAL A 52 -16.80 10.02 -12.53
CA VAL A 52 -15.52 10.71 -12.45
C VAL A 52 -15.04 10.73 -11.02
N VAL A 53 -13.78 10.41 -10.81
CA VAL A 53 -13.09 10.59 -9.52
C VAL A 53 -11.94 11.55 -9.74
N VAL A 54 -11.94 12.66 -9.00
CA VAL A 54 -10.79 13.55 -8.88
C VAL A 54 -10.01 13.09 -7.64
N PRO A 55 -8.93 12.30 -7.79
CA PRO A 55 -8.11 11.85 -6.66
C PRO A 55 -7.43 13.03 -5.94
N PRO A 56 -6.81 12.81 -4.77
CA PRO A 56 -6.21 13.89 -3.98
C PRO A 56 -5.23 14.75 -4.77
N ASP A 57 -4.39 14.15 -5.61
CA ASP A 57 -3.45 14.85 -6.48
C ASP A 57 -4.16 15.76 -7.51
N GLY A 58 -5.37 15.40 -7.96
CA GLY A 58 -6.21 16.24 -8.79
C GLY A 58 -6.87 17.39 -8.03
N LEU A 59 -7.35 17.14 -6.80
CA LEU A 59 -7.94 18.17 -5.95
C LEU A 59 -6.92 19.23 -5.54
N MET A 60 -5.72 18.79 -5.15
CA MET A 60 -4.61 19.67 -4.80
C MET A 60 -4.33 20.66 -5.93
N GLN A 61 -4.42 20.20 -7.18
CA GLN A 61 -4.16 20.97 -8.40
C GLN A 61 -5.38 21.73 -8.93
N GLY A 62 -6.53 21.65 -8.28
CA GLY A 62 -7.74 22.37 -8.68
C GLY A 62 -8.46 21.81 -9.91
N VAL A 63 -8.21 20.54 -10.27
CA VAL A 63 -8.85 19.87 -11.42
C VAL A 63 -10.37 19.90 -11.32
N HIS A 64 -10.89 19.72 -10.11
CA HIS A 64 -12.33 19.77 -9.84
C HIS A 64 -12.97 21.11 -10.19
N ARG A 65 -12.25 22.23 -9.97
CA ARG A 65 -12.79 23.57 -10.26
C ARG A 65 -13.08 23.70 -11.75
N ARG A 66 -12.09 23.37 -12.58
CA ARG A 66 -12.26 23.38 -14.04
C ARG A 66 -13.31 22.39 -14.53
N LEU A 67 -13.32 21.19 -13.97
CA LEU A 67 -14.32 20.16 -14.31
C LEU A 67 -15.75 20.63 -14.01
N LEU A 68 -15.96 21.29 -12.87
CA LEU A 68 -17.24 21.87 -12.49
C LEU A 68 -17.56 23.12 -13.31
N ASP A 69 -16.55 23.88 -13.74
CA ASP A 69 -16.74 25.03 -14.62
C ASP A 69 -17.29 24.61 -15.99
N GLU A 70 -16.70 23.56 -16.57
CA GLU A 70 -17.01 23.06 -17.91
C GLU A 70 -18.23 22.11 -17.94
N HIS A 71 -18.49 21.37 -16.86
CA HIS A 71 -19.48 20.29 -16.86
C HIS A 71 -20.35 20.20 -15.59
N GLY A 72 -20.32 21.23 -14.73
CA GLY A 72 -21.00 21.23 -13.44
C GLY A 72 -22.53 21.05 -13.52
N GLU A 73 -23.15 21.46 -14.63
CA GLU A 73 -24.58 21.29 -14.90
C GLU A 73 -25.00 19.83 -15.16
N HIS A 74 -24.04 18.95 -15.43
CA HIS A 74 -24.29 17.53 -15.63
C HIS A 74 -24.20 16.73 -14.33
N VAL A 75 -23.75 17.31 -13.22
CA VAL A 75 -23.55 16.52 -12.01
C VAL A 75 -24.88 16.17 -11.35
N VAL A 76 -25.07 14.89 -11.02
CA VAL A 76 -26.26 14.36 -10.34
C VAL A 76 -25.98 13.97 -8.89
N ALA A 77 -24.75 13.61 -8.56
CA ALA A 77 -24.34 13.28 -7.20
C ALA A 77 -22.84 13.51 -7.00
N PHE A 78 -22.45 13.87 -5.78
CA PHE A 78 -21.04 13.98 -5.41
C PHE A 78 -20.77 13.47 -4.03
N ARG A 79 -19.48 13.28 -3.78
CA ARG A 79 -18.99 12.89 -2.48
C ARG A 79 -17.52 13.20 -2.32
N PHE A 80 -17.15 13.77 -1.18
CA PHE A 80 -15.78 13.72 -0.71
C PHE A 80 -15.56 12.41 0.03
N ARG A 81 -14.48 11.70 -0.33
CA ARG A 81 -14.12 10.41 0.24
C ARG A 81 -12.62 10.33 0.44
N VAL A 82 -12.19 10.05 1.67
CA VAL A 82 -10.86 9.50 1.90
C VAL A 82 -10.85 8.10 1.29
N LEU A 83 -10.00 7.88 0.30
CA LEU A 83 -9.85 6.58 -0.35
C LEU A 83 -8.93 5.71 0.49
N SER A 84 -9.43 5.23 1.63
CA SER A 84 -8.64 4.33 2.48
C SER A 84 -8.16 3.12 1.69
N GLN A 85 -7.06 2.50 2.12
CA GLN A 85 -6.44 1.42 1.36
C GLN A 85 -7.45 0.31 1.00
N ARG A 86 -8.34 -0.06 1.94
CA ARG A 86 -9.42 -1.03 1.69
C ARG A 86 -10.41 -0.56 0.62
N LEU A 87 -10.81 0.71 0.66
CA LEU A 87 -11.73 1.28 -0.33
C LEU A 87 -11.06 1.38 -1.70
N ALA A 88 -9.81 1.80 -1.75
CA ALA A 88 -9.02 1.89 -2.97
C ALA A 88 -8.81 0.51 -3.61
N GLU A 89 -8.49 -0.53 -2.83
CA GLU A 89 -8.37 -1.90 -3.32
C GLU A 89 -9.68 -2.42 -3.93
N ARG A 90 -10.84 -2.10 -3.30
CA ARG A 90 -12.15 -2.41 -3.87
C ARG A 90 -12.37 -1.65 -5.18
N LEU A 91 -12.04 -0.36 -5.22
CA LEU A 91 -12.25 0.48 -6.40
C LEU A 91 -11.44 -0.03 -7.61
N TYR A 92 -10.21 -0.48 -7.40
CA TYR A 92 -9.30 -0.93 -8.46
C TYR A 92 -9.22 -2.46 -8.60
N LEU A 93 -10.29 -3.16 -8.22
CA LEU A 93 -10.31 -4.63 -8.20
C LEU A 93 -9.88 -5.26 -9.53
N ASP A 94 -10.45 -4.81 -10.66
CA ASP A 94 -10.08 -5.27 -12.02
C ASP A 94 -8.58 -5.05 -12.29
N GLY A 95 -8.07 -3.84 -12.08
CA GLY A 95 -6.66 -3.52 -12.30
C GLY A 95 -5.70 -4.36 -11.45
N LEU A 96 -6.12 -4.78 -10.26
CA LEU A 96 -5.33 -5.65 -9.38
C LEU A 96 -5.31 -7.12 -9.83
N VAL A 97 -6.25 -7.58 -10.65
CA VAL A 97 -6.35 -9.02 -11.00
C VAL A 97 -6.31 -9.38 -12.46
N THR A 98 -6.65 -8.42 -13.30
CA THR A 98 -6.82 -8.62 -14.73
C THR A 98 -5.62 -9.35 -15.32
N ARG A 99 -5.89 -10.32 -16.20
CA ARG A 99 -4.87 -11.02 -16.99
C ARG A 99 -4.62 -10.34 -18.33
N ALA A 100 -5.38 -9.31 -18.64
CA ALA A 100 -5.20 -8.55 -19.86
C ALA A 100 -3.84 -7.84 -19.84
N PRO A 101 -2.95 -8.12 -20.82
CA PRO A 101 -1.67 -7.42 -20.92
C PRO A 101 -1.86 -5.91 -20.89
N GLY A 102 -1.06 -5.22 -20.09
CA GLY A 102 -1.10 -3.75 -19.98
C GLY A 102 -2.22 -3.15 -19.12
N ARG A 103 -3.17 -3.95 -18.58
CA ARG A 103 -4.20 -3.46 -17.65
C ARG A 103 -3.86 -3.69 -16.17
N HIS A 104 -2.88 -4.56 -15.89
CA HIS A 104 -2.48 -4.85 -14.52
C HIS A 104 -1.71 -3.68 -13.88
N ILE A 105 -2.14 -3.26 -12.70
CA ILE A 105 -1.48 -2.19 -11.93
C ILE A 105 -0.27 -2.78 -11.20
N ARG A 106 0.92 -2.67 -11.81
CA ARG A 106 2.19 -3.14 -11.25
C ARG A 106 2.81 -2.23 -10.18
N SER A 107 2.15 -1.13 -9.83
CA SER A 107 2.69 -0.09 -8.95
C SER A 107 1.66 0.31 -7.90
N TRP A 108 0.90 -0.67 -7.38
CA TRP A 108 -0.23 -0.39 -6.50
C TRP A 108 0.23 0.27 -5.21
N TRP A 109 1.36 -0.16 -4.63
CA TRP A 109 1.95 0.49 -3.45
C TRP A 109 2.13 2.01 -3.63
N ILE A 110 2.63 2.48 -4.78
CA ILE A 110 2.81 3.91 -5.06
C ILE A 110 1.44 4.59 -5.22
N LYS A 111 0.52 3.96 -5.95
CA LYS A 111 -0.82 4.50 -6.16
C LYS A 111 -1.59 4.65 -4.86
N SER A 112 -1.42 3.72 -3.92
CA SER A 112 -2.02 3.78 -2.59
C SER A 112 -1.55 5.01 -1.79
N LYS A 113 -0.26 5.37 -1.89
CA LYS A 113 0.31 6.56 -1.24
C LYS A 113 -0.30 7.87 -1.75
N LEU A 114 -0.77 7.91 -3.00
CA LEU A 114 -1.49 9.07 -3.52
C LEU A 114 -2.87 9.25 -2.87
N PHE A 115 -3.53 8.15 -2.53
CA PHE A 115 -4.81 8.19 -1.84
C PHE A 115 -4.66 8.64 -0.38
N ASP A 116 -3.50 8.41 0.22
CA ASP A 116 -3.16 8.89 1.56
C ASP A 116 -2.90 10.41 1.62
N LEU A 117 -2.78 11.10 0.47
CA LEU A 117 -2.55 12.55 0.43
C LEU A 117 -3.80 13.37 0.83
N GLY A 118 -4.99 12.78 0.83
CA GLY A 118 -6.20 13.49 1.25
C GLY A 118 -7.50 12.89 0.73
N GLU A 119 -8.53 13.72 0.64
CA GLU A 119 -9.82 13.33 0.08
C GLU A 119 -9.78 13.27 -1.44
N ALA A 120 -10.60 12.40 -2.02
CA ALA A 120 -10.97 12.41 -3.42
C ALA A 120 -12.39 12.97 -3.57
N LEU A 121 -12.66 13.65 -4.68
CA LEU A 121 -14.00 14.06 -5.08
C LEU A 121 -14.53 13.05 -6.10
N VAL A 122 -15.63 12.40 -5.74
CA VAL A 122 -16.37 11.51 -6.63
C VAL A 122 -17.55 12.28 -7.19
N LEU A 123 -17.74 12.24 -8.51
CA LEU A 123 -18.85 12.85 -9.23
C LEU A 123 -19.53 11.79 -10.08
N LEU A 124 -20.85 11.66 -9.91
CA LEU A 124 -21.69 11.01 -10.89
C LEU A 124 -22.32 12.10 -11.77
N MET A 125 -22.18 11.96 -13.07
CA MET A 125 -22.57 12.97 -14.06
C MET A 125 -23.53 12.35 -15.07
N ARG A 126 -24.45 13.15 -15.60
CA ARG A 126 -25.39 12.76 -16.64
C ARG A 126 -25.57 13.84 -17.68
N HIS A 127 -25.25 13.51 -18.93
CA HIS A 127 -25.51 14.39 -20.06
C HIS A 127 -27.00 14.29 -20.48
N PRO A 128 -27.65 15.39 -20.89
CA PRO A 128 -29.04 15.33 -21.32
C PRO A 128 -29.24 14.49 -22.60
N THR A 129 -28.25 14.48 -23.49
CA THR A 129 -28.41 13.96 -24.87
C THR A 129 -27.29 13.08 -25.42
N ASP A 130 -26.18 12.87 -24.70
CA ASP A 130 -25.01 12.15 -25.25
C ASP A 130 -25.06 10.68 -24.84
N PRO A 131 -25.45 9.75 -25.71
CA PRO A 131 -25.57 8.33 -25.38
C PRO A 131 -24.23 7.60 -25.25
N GLY A 132 -23.10 8.31 -25.40
CA GLY A 132 -21.75 7.79 -25.21
C GLY A 132 -20.97 8.56 -24.14
N PHE A 133 -21.66 9.21 -23.19
CA PHE A 133 -21.05 10.22 -22.33
C PHE A 133 -19.86 9.70 -21.51
N GLN A 134 -19.88 8.44 -21.06
CA GLN A 134 -18.72 7.82 -20.39
C GLN A 134 -17.48 7.82 -21.30
N ALA A 135 -17.62 7.48 -22.59
CA ALA A 135 -16.52 7.50 -23.54
C ALA A 135 -16.04 8.93 -23.82
N THR A 136 -16.97 9.89 -23.91
CA THR A 136 -16.66 11.32 -24.02
C THR A 136 -15.80 11.80 -22.86
N VAL A 137 -16.20 11.49 -21.62
CA VAL A 137 -15.45 11.85 -20.41
C VAL A 137 -14.08 11.15 -20.37
N THR A 138 -13.99 9.87 -20.76
CA THR A 138 -12.72 9.15 -20.84
C THR A 138 -11.78 9.74 -21.91
N ALA A 139 -12.31 10.24 -23.04
CA ALA A 139 -11.53 10.95 -24.03
C ALA A 139 -11.02 12.30 -23.50
N LEU A 140 -11.86 13.06 -22.78
CA LEU A 140 -11.48 14.33 -22.13
C LEU A 140 -10.41 14.12 -21.05
N LYS A 141 -10.49 13.03 -20.28
CA LYS A 141 -9.46 12.63 -19.30
C LYS A 141 -8.07 12.56 -19.93
N GLY A 142 -7.95 11.93 -21.10
CA GLY A 142 -6.69 11.72 -21.79
C GLY A 142 -5.92 10.46 -21.36
N ALA A 143 -4.86 10.13 -22.11
CA ALA A 143 -4.04 8.94 -21.86
C ALA A 143 -3.33 9.01 -20.49
N SER A 144 -3.18 7.86 -19.82
CA SER A 144 -2.47 7.78 -18.53
C SER A 144 -0.96 7.92 -18.66
N ASP A 145 -0.43 7.56 -19.83
CA ASP A 145 0.94 7.86 -20.20
C ASP A 145 1.01 9.32 -20.64
N PRO A 146 1.74 10.20 -19.92
CA PRO A 146 1.84 11.60 -20.31
C PRO A 146 2.49 11.81 -21.66
N MET A 147 3.34 10.87 -22.12
CA MET A 147 3.93 10.92 -23.46
C MET A 147 2.90 10.69 -24.58
N LEU A 148 1.73 10.15 -24.23
CA LEU A 148 0.61 9.90 -25.16
C LEU A 148 -0.55 10.89 -24.94
N ALA A 149 -0.37 11.89 -24.09
CA ALA A 149 -1.40 12.88 -23.80
C ALA A 149 -1.69 13.72 -25.06
N LYS A 150 -2.97 13.98 -25.33
CA LYS A 150 -3.42 14.74 -26.50
C LYS A 150 -3.78 16.18 -26.10
N PRO A 151 -3.52 17.18 -26.96
CA PRO A 151 -3.94 18.56 -26.70
C PRO A 151 -5.42 18.67 -26.35
N GLY A 152 -5.75 19.46 -25.33
CA GLY A 152 -7.14 19.70 -24.91
C GLY A 152 -7.69 18.65 -23.94
N THR A 153 -6.89 17.66 -23.54
CA THR A 153 -7.26 16.72 -22.47
C THR A 153 -6.87 17.27 -21.10
N TYR A 154 -7.54 16.81 -20.04
CA TYR A 154 -7.20 17.20 -18.66
C TYR A 154 -5.77 16.82 -18.30
N ARG A 155 -5.34 15.59 -18.62
CA ARG A 155 -3.97 15.13 -18.31
C ARG A 155 -2.88 15.90 -19.05
N GLU A 156 -3.15 16.36 -20.28
CA GLU A 156 -2.25 17.27 -20.99
C GLU A 156 -2.23 18.64 -20.31
N HIS A 157 -3.38 19.24 -20.05
CA HIS A 157 -3.48 20.58 -19.49
C HIS A 157 -2.82 20.72 -18.11
N TYR A 158 -3.01 19.72 -17.25
CA TYR A 158 -2.45 19.69 -15.90
C TYR A 158 -1.11 18.96 -15.82
N ARG A 159 -0.58 18.45 -16.94
CA ARG A 159 0.74 17.82 -17.04
C ARG A 159 0.95 16.72 -16.02
N THR A 160 0.12 15.69 -16.09
CA THR A 160 0.28 14.50 -15.26
C THR A 160 1.72 14.00 -15.32
N PRO A 161 2.45 13.90 -14.19
CA PRO A 161 3.89 13.66 -14.24
C PRO A 161 4.28 12.26 -14.72
N ASN A 162 3.45 11.26 -14.41
CA ASN A 162 3.61 9.87 -14.83
C ASN A 162 2.31 9.08 -14.62
N LYS A 163 2.31 7.80 -15.00
CA LYS A 163 1.14 6.90 -14.92
C LYS A 163 0.58 6.68 -13.52
N THR A 164 1.36 6.92 -12.45
CA THR A 164 0.88 6.76 -11.08
C THR A 164 -0.06 7.88 -10.68
N PHE A 165 0.26 9.13 -11.05
CA PHE A 165 -0.57 10.29 -10.74
C PHE A 165 -1.84 10.26 -11.57
N GLY A 166 -2.96 9.92 -10.92
CA GLY A 166 -4.23 9.72 -11.60
C GLY A 166 -4.74 11.01 -12.22
N LEU A 167 -4.59 12.13 -11.49
CA LEU A 167 -5.14 13.48 -11.71
C LEU A 167 -6.67 13.53 -11.85
N LEU A 168 -7.19 12.70 -12.75
CA LEU A 168 -8.58 12.47 -13.04
C LEU A 168 -8.73 10.99 -13.41
N HIS A 169 -9.65 10.30 -12.74
CA HIS A 169 -10.07 8.95 -13.06
C HIS A 169 -11.49 8.99 -13.61
N SER A 170 -11.74 8.17 -14.62
CA SER A 170 -13.07 7.89 -15.17
C SER A 170 -13.11 6.40 -15.44
N SER A 171 -14.26 5.78 -15.20
CA SER A 171 -14.45 4.37 -15.51
C SER A 171 -14.27 4.11 -17.02
N ASP A 172 -13.78 2.94 -17.39
CA ASP A 172 -13.49 2.66 -18.80
C ASP A 172 -14.73 2.18 -19.58
N ASP A 173 -15.73 1.62 -18.88
CA ASP A 173 -16.99 1.15 -19.46
C ASP A 173 -18.15 1.21 -18.45
N LEU A 174 -19.35 0.80 -18.91
CA LEU A 174 -20.58 0.88 -18.11
C LEU A 174 -20.58 -0.07 -16.90
N LEU A 175 -19.98 -1.26 -17.01
CA LEU A 175 -19.98 -2.22 -15.91
C LEU A 175 -19.03 -1.77 -14.81
N SER A 176 -17.83 -1.31 -15.18
CA SER A 176 -16.90 -0.66 -14.24
C SER A 176 -17.52 0.57 -13.61
N MET A 177 -18.21 1.42 -14.38
CA MET A 177 -18.88 2.61 -13.85
C MET A 177 -19.93 2.28 -12.77
N LEU A 178 -20.79 1.30 -13.01
CA LEU A 178 -21.77 0.84 -12.02
C LEU A 178 -21.10 0.28 -10.76
N TYR A 179 -20.05 -0.52 -10.93
CA TYR A 179 -19.32 -1.11 -9.81
C TYR A 179 -18.63 -0.04 -8.96
N GLU A 180 -17.86 0.84 -9.59
CA GLU A 180 -17.15 1.94 -8.94
C GLU A 180 -18.14 2.91 -8.26
N ALA A 181 -19.27 3.24 -8.91
CA ALA A 181 -20.31 4.07 -8.32
C ALA A 181 -20.93 3.41 -7.08
N ASN A 182 -21.21 2.10 -7.12
CA ASN A 182 -21.71 1.37 -5.96
C ASN A 182 -20.72 1.45 -4.80
N VAL A 183 -19.44 1.18 -5.07
CA VAL A 183 -18.38 1.21 -4.05
C VAL A 183 -18.21 2.60 -3.43
N LEU A 184 -18.23 3.66 -4.24
CA LEU A 184 -17.95 5.02 -3.78
C LEU A 184 -19.15 5.73 -3.15
N PHE A 185 -20.38 5.38 -3.58
CA PHE A 185 -21.63 5.95 -3.07
C PHE A 185 -22.31 5.13 -1.96
N GLU A 186 -21.75 3.99 -1.53
CA GLU A 186 -22.20 3.23 -0.36
C GLU A 186 -22.42 4.13 0.90
N PRO A 187 -23.56 4.01 1.62
CA PRO A 187 -24.59 2.97 1.47
C PRO A 187 -25.73 3.32 0.50
N GLU A 188 -25.64 4.42 -0.27
CA GLU A 188 -26.70 4.82 -1.21
C GLU A 188 -26.84 3.75 -2.30
N GLY A 189 -28.06 3.24 -2.50
CA GLY A 189 -28.32 2.23 -3.53
C GLY A 189 -28.22 2.83 -4.94
N LEU A 190 -27.68 2.07 -5.89
CA LEU A 190 -27.52 2.50 -7.28
C LEU A 190 -28.82 3.03 -7.91
N THR A 191 -29.97 2.41 -7.66
CA THR A 191 -31.26 2.89 -8.16
C THR A 191 -31.55 4.32 -7.70
N GLN A 192 -31.34 4.61 -6.41
CA GLN A 192 -31.55 5.96 -5.87
C GLN A 192 -30.55 6.94 -6.50
N LEU A 193 -29.29 6.55 -6.59
CA LEU A 193 -28.23 7.38 -7.14
C LEU A 193 -28.47 7.72 -8.61
N LEU A 194 -28.82 6.74 -9.43
CA LEU A 194 -29.09 6.89 -10.85
C LEU A 194 -30.40 7.64 -11.13
N THR A 195 -31.34 7.72 -10.21
CA THR A 195 -32.60 8.46 -10.44
C THR A 195 -32.56 9.89 -9.88
N LYS A 196 -31.47 10.31 -9.22
CA LYS A 196 -31.31 11.70 -8.76
C LYS A 196 -31.41 12.70 -9.93
N PRO A 197 -32.07 13.85 -9.73
CA PRO A 197 -32.02 14.95 -10.68
C PRO A 197 -30.62 15.58 -10.71
N CYS A 198 -30.33 16.34 -11.78
CA CYS A 198 -29.14 17.18 -11.82
C CYS A 198 -29.21 18.25 -10.73
N TRP A 199 -28.03 18.71 -10.30
CA TRP A 199 -27.91 19.71 -9.26
C TRP A 199 -28.48 21.08 -9.61
N ASP A 200 -28.84 21.81 -8.57
CA ASP A 200 -29.05 23.25 -8.65
C ASP A 200 -27.71 24.03 -8.53
N PRO A 201 -27.70 25.35 -8.81
CA PRO A 201 -26.51 26.18 -8.68
C PRO A 201 -25.88 26.22 -7.28
N ALA A 202 -26.65 25.95 -6.21
CA ALA A 202 -26.14 26.00 -4.83
C ALA A 202 -25.21 24.82 -4.54
N HIS A 203 -25.52 23.63 -5.04
CA HIS A 203 -24.61 22.47 -4.95
C HIS A 203 -23.30 22.72 -5.69
N ARG A 204 -23.36 23.33 -6.88
CA ARG A 204 -22.15 23.68 -7.65
C ARG A 204 -21.27 24.66 -6.88
N ALA A 205 -21.85 25.67 -6.24
CA ALA A 205 -21.10 26.63 -5.42
C ALA A 205 -20.40 25.96 -4.24
N LEU A 206 -21.07 25.01 -3.57
CA LEU A 206 -20.48 24.25 -2.45
C LEU A 206 -19.24 23.46 -2.88
N VAL A 207 -19.31 22.71 -3.99
CA VAL A 207 -18.17 21.90 -4.45
C VAL A 207 -17.06 22.75 -5.07
N SER A 208 -17.42 23.82 -5.78
CA SER A 208 -16.43 24.75 -6.38
C SER A 208 -15.66 25.52 -5.31
N GLY A 209 -16.32 25.86 -4.19
CA GLY A 209 -15.72 26.49 -3.03
C GLY A 209 -14.92 25.54 -2.14
N TYR A 210 -14.89 24.24 -2.43
CA TYR A 210 -14.09 23.30 -1.66
C TYR A 210 -12.59 23.54 -1.93
N GLU A 211 -11.89 23.92 -0.86
CA GLU A 211 -10.44 23.96 -0.81
C GLU A 211 -9.98 22.72 -0.03
N GLY A 212 -9.38 21.76 -0.72
CA GLY A 212 -8.73 20.64 -0.04
C GLY A 212 -7.67 21.18 0.93
N GLY A 213 -7.46 20.50 2.06
CA GLY A 213 -6.58 20.98 3.13
C GLY A 213 -5.14 21.33 2.72
N VAL A 214 -4.70 20.85 1.55
CA VAL A 214 -3.46 21.28 0.89
C VAL A 214 -3.77 21.67 -0.56
N SER A 215 -3.66 22.96 -0.89
CA SER A 215 -3.72 23.42 -2.28
C SER A 215 -2.30 23.56 -2.84
N VAL A 216 -2.02 22.85 -3.93
CA VAL A 216 -0.75 22.95 -4.66
C VAL A 216 -1.08 23.32 -6.09
N ARG A 217 -0.62 24.49 -6.56
CA ARG A 217 -0.92 24.94 -7.94
C ARG A 217 -0.70 23.84 -8.99
N ARG A 218 0.42 23.12 -8.90
CA ARG A 218 0.79 21.97 -9.75
C ARG A 218 1.76 21.03 -9.03
N ILE A 219 1.63 19.72 -9.28
CA ILE A 219 2.61 18.72 -8.83
C ILE A 219 3.68 18.62 -9.92
N GLU A 220 4.78 19.35 -9.74
CA GLU A 220 5.86 19.47 -10.72
C GLU A 220 7.03 18.54 -10.33
N SER A 221 7.13 17.36 -10.93
CA SER A 221 8.18 16.37 -10.60
C SER A 221 9.59 16.93 -10.75
N TYR A 222 9.83 17.71 -11.81
CA TYR A 222 11.11 18.39 -12.01
C TYR A 222 11.40 19.40 -10.91
N ARG A 223 10.40 20.16 -10.46
CA ARG A 223 10.58 21.11 -9.36
C ARG A 223 10.91 20.40 -8.05
N VAL A 224 10.29 19.26 -7.76
CA VAL A 224 10.66 18.43 -6.59
C VAL A 224 12.13 18.01 -6.71
N LEU A 225 12.52 17.50 -7.87
CA LEU A 225 13.89 17.07 -8.15
C LEU A 225 14.90 18.21 -7.98
N TYR A 226 14.69 19.38 -8.60
CA TYR A 226 15.59 20.53 -8.49
C TYR A 226 15.59 21.15 -7.09
N ARG A 227 14.45 21.20 -6.39
CA ARG A 227 14.47 21.62 -4.98
C ARG A 227 15.29 20.69 -4.10
N LEU A 228 15.25 19.39 -4.40
CA LEU A 228 16.07 18.41 -3.70
C LEU A 228 17.56 18.57 -4.03
N LYS A 229 17.91 18.69 -5.32
CA LYS A 229 19.29 18.95 -5.77
C LYS A 229 19.85 20.22 -5.15
N ARG A 230 19.09 21.33 -5.13
CA ARG A 230 19.51 22.57 -4.46
C ARG A 230 19.79 22.39 -2.97
N ARG A 231 18.94 21.63 -2.25
CA ARG A 231 19.16 21.31 -0.83
C ARG A 231 20.42 20.48 -0.64
N LEU A 232 20.65 19.50 -1.52
CA LEU A 232 21.85 18.65 -1.50
C LEU A 232 23.13 19.41 -1.85
N LEU A 233 23.08 20.37 -2.78
CA LEU A 233 24.21 21.20 -3.18
C LEU A 233 24.68 22.13 -2.06
N ALA A 234 23.81 22.48 -1.10
CA ALA A 234 24.18 23.37 0.00
C ALA A 234 25.33 22.81 0.85
N GLU A 235 25.36 21.50 1.10
CA GLU A 235 26.40 20.83 1.90
C GLU A 235 27.82 20.91 1.27
N PRO A 236 28.06 20.42 0.03
CA PRO A 236 29.37 20.52 -0.62
C PRO A 236 29.78 21.96 -0.92
N THR A 237 28.81 22.84 -1.24
CA THR A 237 29.09 24.27 -1.48
C THR A 237 29.59 24.95 -0.20
N ALA A 238 28.95 24.71 0.94
CA ALA A 238 29.40 25.25 2.22
C ALA A 238 30.79 24.75 2.63
N ALA A 239 31.16 23.54 2.19
CA ALA A 239 32.49 22.96 2.42
C ALA A 239 33.54 23.41 1.39
N GLY A 240 33.14 24.04 0.27
CA GLY A 240 34.04 24.35 -0.85
C GLY A 240 34.57 23.13 -1.60
N VAL A 241 33.86 21.98 -1.52
CA VAL A 241 34.31 20.70 -2.09
C VAL A 241 33.27 20.15 -3.06
N LEU A 242 33.55 20.21 -4.36
CA LEU A 242 32.75 19.55 -5.40
C LEU A 242 33.66 18.87 -6.43
N PRO A 243 33.54 17.54 -6.66
CA PRO A 243 34.35 16.85 -7.66
C PRO A 243 34.09 17.38 -9.07
N VAL A 244 35.14 17.60 -9.87
CA VAL A 244 35.03 18.13 -11.24
C VAL A 244 34.10 17.31 -12.11
N SER A 245 34.17 15.98 -12.05
CA SER A 245 33.30 15.12 -12.86
C SER A 245 31.82 15.23 -12.48
N LEU A 246 31.51 15.45 -11.20
CA LEU A 246 30.14 15.67 -10.76
C LEU A 246 29.68 17.09 -11.15
N LEU A 247 30.54 18.09 -11.03
CA LEU A 247 30.29 19.45 -11.51
C LEU A 247 29.95 19.43 -13.01
N GLU A 248 30.77 18.78 -13.84
CA GLU A 248 30.55 18.62 -15.28
C GLU A 248 29.23 17.91 -15.58
N ALA A 249 28.92 16.81 -14.89
CA ALA A 249 27.66 16.08 -15.07
C ALA A 249 26.44 16.92 -14.66
N VAL A 250 26.56 17.70 -13.58
CA VAL A 250 25.52 18.61 -13.10
C VAL A 250 25.33 19.78 -14.08
N GLU A 251 26.42 20.38 -14.58
CA GLU A 251 26.39 21.43 -15.59
C GLU A 251 25.82 20.97 -16.93
N GLU A 252 26.17 19.76 -17.39
CA GLU A 252 25.64 19.18 -18.62
C GLU A 252 24.12 18.97 -18.52
N ASN A 253 23.67 18.41 -17.40
CA ASN A 253 22.24 18.26 -17.12
C ASN A 253 21.53 19.61 -17.07
N TYR A 254 22.17 20.65 -16.54
CA TYR A 254 21.61 22.00 -16.52
C TYR A 254 21.54 22.62 -17.90
N ARG A 255 22.58 22.47 -18.72
CA ARG A 255 22.57 22.96 -20.11
C ARG A 255 21.45 22.27 -20.89
N THR A 256 21.38 20.95 -20.81
CA THR A 256 20.31 20.16 -21.44
C THR A 256 18.93 20.59 -20.95
N ALA A 257 18.76 20.79 -19.63
CA ALA A 257 17.49 21.26 -19.07
C ALA A 257 17.12 22.68 -19.53
N LEU A 258 18.09 23.60 -19.61
CA LEU A 258 17.90 24.96 -20.13
C LEU A 258 17.56 24.95 -21.63
N ASP A 259 18.19 24.06 -22.41
CA ASP A 259 17.90 23.91 -23.84
C ASP A 259 16.49 23.37 -24.06
N VAL A 260 16.04 22.40 -23.25
CA VAL A 260 14.64 21.91 -23.26
C VAL A 260 13.66 23.03 -22.90
N VAL A 261 13.97 23.78 -21.85
CA VAL A 261 13.20 24.95 -21.39
C VAL A 261 13.13 26.04 -22.48
N ALA A 262 14.21 26.24 -23.24
CA ALA A 262 14.26 27.21 -24.34
C ALA A 262 13.55 26.73 -25.61
N ALA A 263 13.61 25.43 -25.91
CA ALA A 263 13.02 24.82 -27.11
C ALA A 263 11.49 24.70 -27.02
N ASP A 264 10.91 24.64 -25.81
CA ASP A 264 9.47 24.58 -25.59
C ASP A 264 8.94 25.79 -24.78
N PRO A 265 8.82 26.98 -25.42
CA PRO A 265 8.39 28.21 -24.76
C PRO A 265 6.89 28.24 -24.43
N GLY A 266 6.10 27.25 -24.86
CA GLY A 266 4.64 27.21 -24.67
C GLY A 266 4.20 27.09 -23.19
N HIS A 267 5.16 27.06 -22.27
CA HIS A 267 5.02 26.52 -20.92
C HIS A 267 5.55 27.49 -19.84
N ILE A 268 5.45 28.79 -20.12
CA ILE A 268 6.07 29.95 -19.45
C ILE A 268 6.23 29.85 -17.93
N ALA A 269 5.23 29.44 -17.14
CA ALA A 269 5.34 29.50 -15.67
C ALA A 269 6.24 28.41 -15.04
N GLU A 270 6.16 27.17 -15.56
CA GLU A 270 7.02 26.06 -15.10
C GLU A 270 8.43 26.26 -15.63
N THR A 271 8.55 26.58 -16.93
CA THR A 271 9.79 26.97 -17.61
C THR A 271 10.52 28.07 -16.83
N VAL A 272 9.82 29.13 -16.40
CA VAL A 272 10.40 30.21 -15.58
C VAL A 272 10.79 29.74 -14.18
N THR A 273 10.00 28.89 -13.53
CA THR A 273 10.31 28.40 -12.18
C THR A 273 11.52 27.46 -12.18
N VAL A 274 11.56 26.52 -13.13
CA VAL A 274 12.69 25.62 -13.34
C VAL A 274 13.91 26.41 -13.78
N ALA A 275 13.79 27.35 -14.73
CA ALA A 275 14.90 28.22 -15.11
C ALA A 275 15.44 29.03 -13.92
N ARG A 276 14.57 29.56 -13.05
CA ARG A 276 15.01 30.24 -11.82
C ARG A 276 15.77 29.30 -10.89
N LEU A 277 15.26 28.09 -10.65
CA LEU A 277 15.94 27.09 -9.82
C LEU A 277 17.29 26.70 -10.42
N LEU A 278 17.37 26.52 -11.74
CA LEU A 278 18.62 26.24 -12.46
C LEU A 278 19.62 27.40 -12.33
N VAL A 279 19.17 28.65 -12.41
CA VAL A 279 20.00 29.84 -12.18
C VAL A 279 20.47 29.92 -10.73
N GLU A 280 19.60 29.65 -9.76
CA GLU A 280 19.96 29.60 -8.33
C GLU A 280 21.00 28.50 -8.07
N GLU A 281 20.81 27.29 -8.63
CA GLU A 281 21.76 26.19 -8.50
C GLU A 281 23.10 26.51 -9.15
N ARG A 282 23.11 27.11 -10.35
CA ARG A 282 24.34 27.58 -10.99
C ARG A 282 25.06 28.63 -10.16
N GLY A 283 24.33 29.57 -9.56
CA GLY A 283 24.92 30.58 -8.68
C GLY A 283 25.59 29.99 -7.44
N LEU A 284 25.11 28.84 -6.93
CA LEU A 284 25.80 28.10 -5.87
C LEU A 284 27.12 27.49 -6.36
N LEU A 285 27.20 27.12 -7.64
CA LEU A 285 28.39 26.53 -8.26
C LEU A 285 29.45 27.58 -8.65
N ASP A 286 29.04 28.79 -9.07
CA ASP A 286 29.94 29.86 -9.53
C ASP A 286 30.95 30.32 -8.43
N GLY A 287 30.68 30.02 -7.16
CA GLY A 287 31.59 30.28 -6.03
C GLY A 287 32.55 29.13 -5.67
N ILE A 288 32.48 27.99 -6.36
CA ILE A 288 33.26 26.79 -6.05
C ILE A 288 34.45 26.71 -7.01
N HIS A 289 35.67 26.69 -6.47
CA HIS A 289 36.86 26.41 -7.28
C HIS A 289 36.93 24.91 -7.59
N PRO A 290 36.94 24.48 -8.86
CA PRO A 290 37.03 23.07 -9.22
C PRO A 290 38.34 22.48 -8.70
N HIS A 291 38.24 21.43 -7.86
CA HIS A 291 39.41 20.66 -7.45
C HIS A 291 39.83 19.73 -8.59
N ALA A 292 41.00 19.99 -9.18
CA ALA A 292 41.58 19.19 -10.26
C ALA A 292 42.04 17.81 -9.74
N GLY A 293 41.10 16.93 -9.42
CA GLY A 293 41.32 15.54 -9.05
C GLY A 293 40.60 14.62 -10.04
N VAL A 294 41.35 13.75 -10.71
CA VAL A 294 40.88 12.77 -11.70
C VAL A 294 39.87 11.81 -11.06
N LEU A 295 38.65 11.72 -11.63
CA LEU A 295 37.58 10.68 -11.67
C LEU A 295 37.44 9.57 -10.58
N ALA A 296 38.36 9.42 -9.64
CA ALA A 296 38.29 8.50 -8.52
C ALA A 296 37.50 9.12 -7.38
N ALA A 297 36.90 8.27 -6.53
CA ALA A 297 36.25 8.71 -5.29
C ALA A 297 37.15 9.72 -4.54
N PRO A 298 36.59 10.80 -3.96
CA PRO A 298 37.37 11.87 -3.35
C PRO A 298 38.42 11.27 -2.42
N GLN A 299 39.70 11.58 -2.68
CA GLN A 299 40.78 11.03 -1.87
C GLN A 299 40.67 11.62 -0.46
N GLU A 300 41.12 10.87 0.55
CA GLU A 300 41.02 11.29 1.95
C GLU A 300 41.64 12.68 2.21
N GLU A 301 42.61 13.08 1.38
CA GLU A 301 43.27 14.38 1.43
C GLU A 301 42.37 15.54 0.97
N ASP A 302 41.50 15.35 -0.02
CA ASP A 302 40.60 16.39 -0.53
C ASP A 302 39.57 16.83 0.53
N LEU A 303 39.21 15.91 1.42
CA LEU A 303 38.22 16.16 2.49
C LEU A 303 38.84 16.69 3.78
N ARG A 304 40.18 16.77 3.88
CA ARG A 304 40.84 17.37 5.06
C ARG A 304 40.52 18.86 5.23
N VAL A 305 40.15 19.54 4.13
CA VAL A 305 39.78 20.96 4.13
C VAL A 305 38.40 21.21 4.75
N ALA A 306 37.50 20.21 4.76
CA ALA A 306 36.10 20.36 5.16
C ALA A 306 35.82 20.33 6.68
N GLY A 307 36.84 20.39 7.55
CA GLY A 307 36.64 20.42 9.01
C GLY A 307 36.44 19.04 9.67
N ALA A 308 35.65 19.01 10.74
CA ALA A 308 35.40 17.85 11.61
C ALA A 308 34.86 16.63 10.83
N GLU A 309 35.15 15.42 11.33
CA GLU A 309 34.80 14.14 10.67
C GLU A 309 33.33 14.03 10.25
N GLU A 310 32.42 14.55 11.06
CA GLU A 310 30.98 14.60 10.77
C GLU A 310 30.64 15.38 9.49
N GLN A 311 31.28 16.54 9.29
CA GLN A 311 31.06 17.37 8.09
C GLN A 311 31.52 16.64 6.81
N ARG A 312 32.59 15.84 6.89
CA ARG A 312 33.08 15.05 5.75
C ARG A 312 32.10 13.94 5.38
N VAL A 313 31.51 13.28 6.37
CA VAL A 313 30.47 12.25 6.15
C VAL A 313 29.26 12.88 5.47
N ARG A 314 28.78 14.03 5.96
CA ARG A 314 27.68 14.78 5.33
C ARG A 314 27.98 15.14 3.86
N VAL A 315 29.15 15.71 3.58
CA VAL A 315 29.55 16.05 2.20
C VAL A 315 29.60 14.81 1.31
N LYS A 316 30.22 13.70 1.75
CA LYS A 316 30.25 12.44 0.99
C LYS A 316 28.85 11.91 0.69
N THR A 317 27.97 11.90 1.68
CA THR A 317 26.58 11.44 1.55
C THR A 317 25.81 12.33 0.56
N ALA A 318 25.96 13.65 0.66
CA ALA A 318 25.30 14.59 -0.26
C ALA A 318 25.76 14.41 -1.71
N LEU A 319 27.07 14.20 -1.94
CA LEU A 319 27.63 13.92 -3.26
C LEU A 319 27.10 12.60 -3.85
N ALA A 320 26.95 11.56 -3.03
CA ALA A 320 26.37 10.29 -3.47
C ALA A 320 24.90 10.46 -3.89
N CYS A 321 24.09 11.20 -3.12
CA CYS A 321 22.72 11.54 -3.49
C CYS A 321 22.65 12.33 -4.80
N LEU A 322 23.48 13.36 -4.96
CA LEU A 322 23.52 14.19 -6.18
C LEU A 322 23.85 13.34 -7.41
N ARG A 323 24.81 12.42 -7.28
CA ARG A 323 25.16 11.49 -8.34
C ARG A 323 23.96 10.62 -8.75
N THR A 324 23.27 10.02 -7.79
CA THR A 324 22.07 9.22 -8.04
C THR A 324 20.98 10.00 -8.79
N LEU A 325 20.79 11.28 -8.44
CA LEU A 325 19.77 12.13 -9.07
C LEU A 325 20.19 12.73 -10.43
N THR A 326 21.47 12.62 -10.78
CA THR A 326 22.08 13.27 -11.97
C THR A 326 22.42 12.24 -13.05
N GLU A 327 22.80 11.01 -12.67
CA GLU A 327 23.17 9.95 -13.61
C GLU A 327 21.99 8.97 -13.82
N PRO A 328 21.43 8.83 -15.04
CA PRO A 328 20.32 7.91 -15.30
C PRO A 328 20.64 6.44 -14.97
N THR A 329 21.89 6.02 -15.13
CA THR A 329 22.39 4.68 -14.77
C THR A 329 22.43 4.48 -13.26
N ALA A 330 22.85 5.50 -12.51
CA ALA A 330 22.80 5.49 -11.04
C ALA A 330 21.35 5.46 -10.56
N LEU A 331 20.44 6.22 -11.18
CA LEU A 331 19.01 6.21 -10.85
C LEU A 331 18.37 4.82 -11.04
N ARG A 332 18.79 4.08 -12.08
CA ARG A 332 18.31 2.70 -12.35
C ARG A 332 18.82 1.65 -11.37
N THR A 333 20.01 1.88 -10.80
CA THR A 333 20.71 0.91 -9.95
C THR A 333 20.58 1.22 -8.46
N ALA A 334 20.44 2.49 -8.10
CA ALA A 334 20.19 2.93 -6.74
C ALA A 334 18.71 2.77 -6.40
N GLY A 335 18.42 2.09 -5.28
CA GLY A 335 17.07 2.06 -4.72
C GLY A 335 16.69 3.42 -4.12
N PHE A 336 15.41 3.77 -4.20
CA PHE A 336 14.87 4.99 -3.59
C PHE A 336 15.15 5.05 -2.08
N GLU A 337 15.16 3.90 -1.38
CA GLU A 337 15.45 3.86 0.07
C GLU A 337 16.86 4.31 0.43
N SER A 338 17.85 3.97 -0.42
CA SER A 338 19.23 4.40 -0.19
C SER A 338 19.34 5.92 -0.31
N LEU A 339 18.63 6.51 -1.28
CA LEU A 339 18.51 7.96 -1.39
C LEU A 339 17.81 8.53 -0.16
N GLU A 340 16.64 8.02 0.21
CA GLU A 340 15.86 8.51 1.34
C GLU A 340 16.63 8.45 2.67
N SER A 341 17.26 7.33 2.97
CA SER A 341 18.06 7.17 4.20
C SER A 341 19.22 8.17 4.24
N SER A 342 19.84 8.41 3.08
CA SER A 342 20.91 9.41 2.95
C SER A 342 20.38 10.83 3.13
N LEU A 343 19.18 11.14 2.65
CA LEU A 343 18.53 12.43 2.86
C LEU A 343 18.16 12.67 4.33
N GLU A 344 17.64 11.65 5.01
CA GLU A 344 17.35 11.72 6.44
C GLU A 344 18.62 11.93 7.27
N ALA A 345 19.71 11.23 6.95
CA ALA A 345 21.01 11.43 7.59
C ALA A 345 21.58 12.84 7.39
N LEU A 346 21.21 13.51 6.30
CA LEU A 346 21.57 14.91 6.01
C LEU A 346 20.62 15.93 6.65
N GLY A 347 19.55 15.49 7.32
CA GLY A 347 18.52 16.37 7.85
C GLY A 347 17.69 17.06 6.76
N ILE A 348 17.52 16.40 5.60
CA ILE A 348 16.72 16.87 4.47
C ILE A 348 15.42 16.06 4.41
N PRO A 349 14.42 16.35 5.25
CA PRO A 349 13.17 15.59 5.25
C PRO A 349 12.42 15.80 3.94
N LEU A 350 11.82 14.73 3.44
CA LEU A 350 10.87 14.77 2.33
C LEU A 350 9.45 14.92 2.85
N THR A 351 8.65 15.79 2.23
CA THR A 351 7.20 15.77 2.46
C THR A 351 6.59 14.49 1.85
N ALA A 352 5.39 14.10 2.29
CA ALA A 352 4.69 12.92 1.75
C ALA A 352 4.50 12.97 0.22
N LEU A 353 4.23 14.17 -0.31
CA LEU A 353 4.15 14.41 -1.75
C LEU A 353 5.51 14.25 -2.44
N GLU A 354 6.57 14.86 -1.90
CA GLU A 354 7.92 14.75 -2.49
C GLU A 354 8.41 13.31 -2.49
N ARG A 355 8.19 12.57 -1.40
CA ARG A 355 8.48 11.14 -1.28
C ARG A 355 7.76 10.34 -2.36
N THR A 356 6.44 10.51 -2.48
CA THR A 356 5.63 9.79 -3.49
C THR A 356 6.06 10.12 -4.92
N VAL A 357 6.38 11.40 -5.20
CA VAL A 357 6.90 11.82 -6.50
C VAL A 357 8.22 11.14 -6.81
N LEU A 358 9.20 11.18 -5.90
CA LEU A 358 10.53 10.61 -6.13
C LEU A 358 10.46 9.08 -6.26
N GLU A 359 9.72 8.41 -5.39
CA GLU A 359 9.54 6.96 -5.47
C GLU A 359 8.90 6.53 -6.79
N SER A 360 7.89 7.28 -7.27
CA SER A 360 7.28 7.03 -8.58
C SER A 360 8.28 7.20 -9.73
N LEU A 361 9.16 8.20 -9.66
CA LEU A 361 10.20 8.42 -10.66
C LEU A 361 11.17 7.23 -10.67
N PHE A 362 11.72 6.86 -9.51
CA PHE A 362 12.65 5.72 -9.40
C PHE A 362 12.03 4.43 -9.96
N PHE A 363 10.77 4.16 -9.64
CA PHE A 363 10.07 2.97 -10.15
C PHE A 363 9.97 2.94 -11.68
N PHE A 364 9.47 4.00 -12.33
CA PHE A 364 9.31 4.00 -13.79
C PHE A 364 10.64 4.07 -14.53
N TYR A 365 11.64 4.79 -14.02
CA TYR A 365 12.97 4.82 -14.63
C TYR A 365 13.70 3.47 -14.52
N ALA A 366 13.47 2.70 -13.44
CA ALA A 366 14.05 1.37 -13.26
C ALA A 366 13.35 0.30 -14.11
N THR A 367 12.02 0.39 -14.28
CA THR A 367 11.20 -0.68 -14.87
C THR A 367 10.88 -0.54 -16.37
N ASP A 368 11.11 0.61 -17.00
CA ASP A 368 11.08 0.75 -18.47
C ASP A 368 12.51 0.66 -19.05
N PRO A 369 13.03 -0.54 -19.36
CA PRO A 369 14.12 -0.66 -20.33
C PRO A 369 13.59 -0.28 -21.73
N PRO A 370 14.44 0.24 -22.64
CA PRO A 370 14.05 0.41 -24.03
C PRO A 370 13.52 -0.94 -24.55
N ARG A 371 12.27 -0.95 -25.02
CA ARG A 371 11.57 -2.17 -25.45
C ARG A 371 12.45 -2.97 -26.41
N ALA A 372 13.00 -4.08 -25.94
CA ALA A 372 13.51 -5.11 -26.83
C ALA A 372 12.32 -5.67 -27.61
N THR A 373 12.42 -5.73 -28.92
CA THR A 373 11.41 -6.30 -29.80
C THR A 373 11.18 -7.76 -29.45
N VAL A 374 10.10 -8.04 -28.73
CA VAL A 374 9.70 -9.41 -28.36
C VAL A 374 9.20 -10.13 -29.61
N THR A 375 9.94 -11.15 -30.05
CA THR A 375 9.49 -12.11 -31.07
C THR A 375 8.57 -13.14 -30.41
N THR A 376 7.29 -13.15 -30.79
CA THR A 376 6.31 -14.13 -30.32
C THR A 376 6.50 -15.48 -31.00
N SER A 377 6.80 -16.55 -30.26
CA SER A 377 6.70 -17.93 -30.76
C SER A 377 5.40 -18.59 -30.30
N ALA A 378 4.69 -19.18 -31.26
CA ALA A 378 3.39 -19.83 -31.08
C ALA A 378 3.48 -21.21 -30.38
N GLY A 379 2.34 -21.61 -29.80
CA GLY A 379 2.22 -22.62 -28.77
C GLY A 379 2.35 -24.09 -29.18
N ALA A 380 2.64 -24.92 -28.18
CA ALA A 380 2.64 -26.38 -28.27
C ALA A 380 1.73 -27.00 -27.20
N ALA A 381 1.01 -28.05 -27.60
CA ALA A 381 0.00 -28.76 -26.82
C ALA A 381 0.61 -29.58 -25.66
N ARG A 382 0.02 -29.46 -24.46
CA ARG A 382 0.41 -30.23 -23.26
C ARG A 382 -0.14 -31.66 -23.31
N ARG A 383 0.77 -32.64 -23.34
CA ARG A 383 0.51 -34.03 -22.91
C ARG A 383 0.78 -34.14 -21.40
N SER A 384 -0.02 -34.97 -20.72
CA SER A 384 0.13 -35.34 -19.30
C SER A 384 1.46 -36.04 -19.05
N ALA A 385 2.49 -35.29 -18.64
CA ALA A 385 3.80 -35.80 -18.23
C ALA A 385 3.90 -35.80 -16.69
N ALA A 386 4.79 -36.65 -16.17
CA ALA A 386 5.17 -36.65 -14.75
C ALA A 386 5.55 -35.23 -14.30
N MET A 387 5.21 -34.86 -13.06
CA MET A 387 5.52 -33.55 -12.50
C MET A 387 7.01 -33.23 -12.71
N PRO A 388 7.35 -32.10 -13.34
CA PRO A 388 8.74 -31.72 -13.58
C PRO A 388 9.51 -31.63 -12.26
N ASN A 389 10.80 -31.98 -12.28
CA ASN A 389 11.67 -31.82 -11.12
C ASN A 389 11.70 -30.35 -10.68
N ALA A 390 12.10 -30.09 -9.43
CA ALA A 390 12.05 -28.76 -8.84
C ALA A 390 12.79 -27.69 -9.67
N TYR A 391 13.95 -28.02 -10.24
CA TYR A 391 14.71 -27.12 -11.11
C TYR A 391 13.96 -26.77 -12.40
N GLN A 392 13.38 -27.76 -13.07
CA GLN A 392 12.59 -27.53 -14.28
C GLN A 392 11.36 -26.66 -14.01
N GLN A 393 10.75 -26.77 -12.82
CA GLN A 393 9.67 -25.86 -12.43
C GLN A 393 10.14 -24.41 -12.35
N VAL A 394 11.35 -24.15 -11.83
CA VAL A 394 11.95 -22.81 -11.77
C VAL A 394 12.21 -22.28 -13.17
N LEU A 395 12.81 -23.09 -14.04
CA LEU A 395 13.11 -22.70 -15.42
C LEU A 395 11.83 -22.39 -16.20
N ASP A 396 10.82 -23.25 -16.08
CA ASP A 396 9.50 -23.04 -16.66
C ASP A 396 8.85 -21.73 -16.18
N ALA A 397 9.03 -21.37 -14.91
CA ALA A 397 8.52 -20.12 -14.37
C ALA A 397 9.24 -18.91 -14.97
N ALA A 398 10.57 -18.93 -15.06
CA ALA A 398 11.36 -17.87 -15.69
C ALA A 398 11.06 -17.70 -17.19
N GLU A 399 10.65 -18.77 -17.89
CA GLU A 399 10.25 -18.71 -19.29
C GLU A 399 8.81 -18.20 -19.50
N LYS A 400 7.88 -18.56 -18.60
CA LYS A 400 6.43 -18.39 -18.82
C LYS A 400 5.82 -17.22 -18.06
N LEU A 401 6.41 -16.81 -16.93
CA LEU A 401 5.91 -15.71 -16.11
C LEU A 401 6.63 -14.43 -16.52
N GLU A 402 5.88 -13.48 -17.06
CA GLU A 402 6.39 -12.19 -17.55
C GLU A 402 7.10 -11.37 -16.46
N ASP A 403 6.75 -11.61 -15.20
CA ASP A 403 7.21 -10.89 -14.02
C ASP A 403 8.04 -11.76 -13.06
N TYR A 404 8.64 -12.83 -13.57
CA TYR A 404 9.64 -13.58 -12.79
C TYR A 404 10.92 -12.73 -12.65
N PRO A 405 11.52 -12.63 -11.45
CA PRO A 405 12.64 -11.72 -11.21
C PRO A 405 13.97 -12.17 -11.84
N LEU A 406 14.04 -13.39 -12.38
CA LEU A 406 15.22 -13.95 -13.03
C LEU A 406 14.90 -14.29 -14.48
N SER A 407 15.81 -13.95 -15.39
CA SER A 407 15.69 -14.42 -16.77
C SER A 407 15.96 -15.93 -16.86
N PRO A 408 15.50 -16.61 -17.94
CA PRO A 408 15.88 -18.00 -18.18
C PRO A 408 17.40 -18.23 -18.19
N SER A 409 18.18 -17.26 -18.68
CA SER A 409 19.64 -17.30 -18.63
C SER A 409 20.19 -17.24 -17.21
N ASP A 410 19.63 -16.38 -16.35
CA ASP A 410 20.04 -16.29 -14.95
C ASP A 410 19.76 -17.60 -14.22
N VAL A 411 18.58 -18.21 -14.45
CA VAL A 411 18.23 -19.51 -13.86
C VAL A 411 19.13 -20.62 -14.39
N ALA A 412 19.49 -20.63 -15.67
CA ALA A 412 20.42 -21.61 -16.23
C ALA A 412 21.84 -21.47 -15.65
N GLU A 413 22.27 -20.24 -15.37
CA GLU A 413 23.50 -19.98 -14.62
C GLU A 413 23.39 -20.46 -13.18
N LEU A 414 22.25 -20.17 -12.54
CA LEU A 414 21.67 -20.81 -11.36
C LEU A 414 22.00 -22.31 -11.29
N GLY A 415 21.50 -23.02 -12.30
CA GLY A 415 21.61 -24.46 -12.51
C GLY A 415 23.06 -24.93 -12.44
N ARG A 416 23.95 -24.31 -13.22
CA ARG A 416 25.37 -24.65 -13.28
C ARG A 416 26.10 -24.47 -11.95
N THR A 417 25.66 -23.53 -11.11
CA THR A 417 26.26 -23.27 -9.78
C THR A 417 25.73 -24.17 -8.66
N GLY A 418 24.81 -25.09 -8.97
CA GLY A 418 24.32 -26.10 -8.02
C GLY A 418 22.81 -26.15 -7.86
N LEU A 419 22.05 -25.18 -8.41
CA LEU A 419 20.59 -25.15 -8.29
C LEU A 419 19.94 -26.40 -8.88
N GLU A 420 20.44 -26.92 -10.01
CA GLU A 420 19.87 -28.09 -10.68
C GLU A 420 19.86 -29.32 -9.76
N ALA A 421 20.96 -29.52 -9.03
CA ALA A 421 21.11 -30.64 -8.09
C ALA A 421 20.39 -30.42 -6.75
N THR A 422 20.12 -29.17 -6.37
CA THR A 422 19.72 -28.81 -5.00
C THR A 422 18.33 -28.19 -4.88
N ALA A 423 17.66 -27.83 -5.97
CA ALA A 423 16.38 -27.11 -5.94
C ALA A 423 15.31 -27.77 -5.04
N GLY A 424 15.21 -29.10 -5.04
CA GLY A 424 14.27 -29.84 -4.18
C GLY A 424 14.64 -29.84 -2.69
N ARG A 425 15.87 -29.47 -2.34
CA ARG A 425 16.41 -29.38 -0.97
C ARG A 425 16.38 -27.97 -0.41
N LEU A 426 15.96 -26.98 -1.19
CA LEU A 426 15.90 -25.59 -0.78
C LEU A 426 14.48 -25.22 -0.32
N ALA A 427 14.43 -24.37 0.70
CA ALA A 427 13.23 -23.68 1.11
C ALA A 427 13.57 -22.26 1.51
N PHE A 428 12.60 -21.36 1.42
CA PHE A 428 12.73 -20.00 1.91
C PHE A 428 11.66 -19.73 2.97
N MET A 429 12.06 -19.04 4.04
CA MET A 429 11.19 -18.69 5.14
C MET A 429 11.44 -17.26 5.60
N ILE A 430 10.39 -16.64 6.12
CA ILE A 430 10.45 -15.37 6.81
C ILE A 430 9.94 -15.59 8.23
N VAL A 431 10.74 -15.27 9.24
CA VAL A 431 10.23 -15.00 10.59
C VAL A 431 9.59 -13.64 10.54
N THR A 432 8.26 -13.59 10.69
CA THR A 432 7.49 -12.37 10.44
C THR A 432 7.61 -11.40 11.62
N PRO A 433 7.34 -10.10 11.40
CA PRO A 433 7.54 -9.09 12.45
C PRO A 433 6.74 -9.34 13.72
N ASP A 434 5.57 -10.00 13.63
CA ASP A 434 4.79 -10.37 14.81
C ASP A 434 5.51 -11.41 15.70
N ALA A 435 6.22 -12.38 15.12
CA ALA A 435 7.04 -13.31 15.91
C ALA A 435 8.23 -12.60 16.56
N VAL A 436 8.85 -11.65 15.86
CA VAL A 436 9.95 -10.84 16.41
C VAL A 436 9.42 -9.98 17.56
N HIS A 437 8.36 -9.22 17.31
CA HIS A 437 7.72 -8.30 18.24
C HIS A 437 7.35 -9.00 19.55
N ARG A 438 6.81 -10.23 19.47
CA ARG A 438 6.37 -11.06 20.60
C ARG A 438 7.49 -11.90 21.25
N GLY A 439 8.74 -11.80 20.79
CA GLY A 439 9.84 -12.63 21.29
C GLY A 439 9.76 -14.12 20.91
N LEU A 440 8.90 -14.50 19.97
CA LEU A 440 8.67 -15.90 19.55
C LEU A 440 9.60 -16.34 18.39
N HIS A 441 10.45 -15.46 17.91
CA HIS A 441 11.42 -15.75 16.86
C HIS A 441 12.42 -16.85 17.29
N ALA A 442 12.87 -16.85 18.55
CA ALA A 442 13.79 -17.86 19.09
C ALA A 442 13.17 -19.27 19.08
N ASP A 443 11.92 -19.39 19.54
CA ASP A 443 11.18 -20.67 19.54
C ASP A 443 10.89 -21.15 18.10
N THR A 444 10.57 -20.21 17.21
CA THR A 444 10.36 -20.48 15.79
C THR A 444 11.62 -21.06 15.15
N LEU A 445 12.78 -20.42 15.36
CA LEU A 445 14.06 -20.90 14.84
C LEU A 445 14.46 -22.25 15.42
N THR A 446 14.25 -22.45 16.73
CA THR A 446 14.52 -23.73 17.41
C THR A 446 13.70 -24.86 16.79
N LYS A 447 12.41 -24.64 16.51
CA LYS A 447 11.56 -25.63 15.82
C LYS A 447 12.06 -25.96 14.41
N VAL A 448 12.45 -24.95 13.64
CA VAL A 448 12.99 -25.13 12.28
C VAL A 448 14.27 -25.96 12.30
N HIS A 449 15.19 -25.68 13.23
CA HIS A 449 16.42 -26.45 13.37
C HIS A 449 16.17 -27.90 13.82
N ASN A 450 15.29 -28.09 14.81
CA ASN A 450 14.92 -29.42 15.31
C ASN A 450 14.22 -30.26 14.23
N ALA A 451 13.56 -29.62 13.27
CA ALA A 451 12.99 -30.27 12.10
C ALA A 451 14.03 -30.62 11.01
N GLY A 452 15.32 -30.42 11.26
CA GLY A 452 16.42 -30.84 10.38
C GLY A 452 16.89 -29.79 9.38
N PHE A 453 16.29 -28.59 9.35
CA PHE A 453 16.72 -27.54 8.44
C PHE A 453 18.08 -26.94 8.86
N ARG A 454 18.82 -26.48 7.86
CA ARG A 454 20.09 -25.75 8.00
C ARG A 454 19.96 -24.39 7.34
N VAL A 455 20.44 -23.35 8.01
CA VAL A 455 20.39 -21.98 7.49
C VAL A 455 21.62 -21.74 6.63
N LEU A 456 21.41 -21.57 5.32
CA LEU A 456 22.47 -21.27 4.34
C LEU A 456 22.79 -19.78 4.29
N ALA A 457 21.76 -18.94 4.32
CA ALA A 457 21.89 -17.50 4.35
C ALA A 457 20.76 -16.89 5.17
N HIS A 458 21.03 -15.75 5.81
CA HIS A 458 20.05 -15.02 6.61
C HIS A 458 20.21 -13.51 6.44
N GLN A 459 19.12 -12.77 6.52
CA GLN A 459 19.14 -11.31 6.50
C GLN A 459 17.94 -10.73 7.24
N THR A 460 18.19 -9.77 8.11
CA THR A 460 17.13 -8.97 8.73
C THR A 460 16.75 -7.81 7.83
N ARG A 461 15.46 -7.51 7.73
CA ARG A 461 14.95 -6.45 6.87
C ARG A 461 13.60 -5.96 7.39
N ASN A 462 13.32 -4.66 7.25
CA ASN A 462 11.95 -4.16 7.29
C ASN A 462 11.40 -4.26 5.86
N LEU A 463 10.40 -5.12 5.64
CA LEU A 463 9.85 -5.30 4.29
C LEU A 463 9.12 -4.04 3.84
N ARG A 464 9.36 -3.64 2.58
CA ARG A 464 8.68 -2.52 1.95
C ARG A 464 7.34 -2.97 1.41
N ASP A 465 6.47 -2.01 1.14
CA ASP A 465 5.19 -2.27 0.47
C ASP A 465 5.37 -3.01 -0.87
N SER A 466 6.38 -2.62 -1.66
CA SER A 466 6.72 -3.31 -2.91
C SER A 466 7.20 -4.74 -2.68
N ASP A 467 7.95 -5.00 -1.60
CA ASP A 467 8.43 -6.35 -1.28
C ASP A 467 7.26 -7.24 -0.84
N ILE A 468 6.35 -6.69 -0.04
CA ILE A 468 5.16 -7.40 0.41
C ILE A 468 4.24 -7.65 -0.79
N GLU A 469 4.10 -6.69 -1.71
CA GLU A 469 3.28 -6.83 -2.92
C GLU A 469 3.83 -7.94 -3.80
N GLU A 470 5.13 -7.94 -4.05
CA GLU A 470 5.79 -9.04 -4.75
C GLU A 470 5.54 -10.37 -4.02
N LEU A 471 5.70 -10.42 -2.70
CA LEU A 471 5.50 -11.65 -1.92
C LEU A 471 4.09 -12.26 -2.07
N TYR A 472 3.04 -11.43 -2.17
CA TYR A 472 1.64 -11.88 -2.15
C TYR A 472 0.84 -11.65 -3.44
N LYS A 473 1.41 -11.10 -4.50
CA LYS A 473 0.69 -10.77 -5.75
C LYS A 473 -0.16 -11.92 -6.29
N ASP A 474 0.37 -13.13 -6.31
CA ASP A 474 -0.34 -14.31 -6.81
C ASP A 474 -1.52 -14.71 -5.91
N GLY A 475 -1.29 -14.72 -4.60
CA GLY A 475 -2.32 -15.05 -3.61
C GLY A 475 -3.41 -14.00 -3.52
N LEU A 476 -3.07 -12.72 -3.71
CA LEU A 476 -4.03 -11.62 -3.82
C LEU A 476 -4.89 -11.80 -5.06
N ARG A 477 -4.25 -12.01 -6.21
CA ARG A 477 -4.93 -12.21 -7.49
C ARG A 477 -5.87 -13.40 -7.44
N ALA A 478 -5.42 -14.55 -6.94
CA ALA A 478 -6.25 -15.74 -6.80
C ALA A 478 -7.48 -15.48 -5.93
N LYS A 479 -7.32 -14.86 -4.75
CA LYS A 479 -8.44 -14.55 -3.85
C LYS A 479 -9.49 -13.68 -4.52
N ILE A 480 -9.06 -12.63 -5.23
CA ILE A 480 -9.99 -11.74 -5.91
C ILE A 480 -10.70 -12.47 -7.07
N LEU A 481 -9.98 -13.26 -7.88
CA LEU A 481 -10.59 -14.04 -8.96
C LEU A 481 -11.59 -15.08 -8.43
N GLU A 482 -11.35 -15.62 -7.23
CA GLU A 482 -12.27 -16.51 -6.50
C GLU A 482 -13.41 -15.74 -5.77
N ASN A 483 -13.50 -14.42 -5.95
CA ASN A 483 -14.44 -13.53 -5.25
C ASN A 483 -14.39 -13.69 -3.71
N ARG A 484 -13.19 -13.89 -3.16
CA ARG A 484 -12.96 -14.03 -1.73
C ARG A 484 -12.56 -12.69 -1.13
N ARG A 485 -13.01 -12.47 0.10
CA ARG A 485 -12.63 -11.29 0.90
C ARG A 485 -11.10 -11.17 0.99
N THR A 486 -10.54 -10.09 0.44
CA THR A 486 -9.12 -9.80 0.52
C THR A 486 -8.78 -9.18 1.88
N HIS A 487 -7.58 -9.49 2.38
CA HIS A 487 -7.00 -8.90 3.58
C HIS A 487 -5.66 -8.25 3.26
N TRP A 488 -5.52 -7.75 2.02
CA TRP A 488 -4.25 -7.27 1.50
C TRP A 488 -3.70 -6.10 2.31
N TYR A 489 -4.53 -5.10 2.58
CA TYR A 489 -4.15 -4.00 3.47
C TYR A 489 -3.66 -4.46 4.86
N LEU A 490 -4.23 -5.52 5.43
CA LEU A 490 -3.75 -6.08 6.70
C LEU A 490 -2.45 -6.87 6.55
N THR A 491 -2.27 -7.61 5.45
CA THR A 491 -0.99 -8.28 5.16
C THR A 491 0.14 -7.27 5.07
N ARG A 492 -0.08 -6.17 4.32
CA ARG A 492 0.87 -5.06 4.20
C ARG A 492 1.18 -4.46 5.56
N LYS A 493 0.15 -4.12 6.36
CA LYS A 493 0.36 -3.60 7.72
C LYS A 493 1.12 -4.58 8.61
N GLY A 494 0.78 -5.87 8.59
CA GLY A 494 1.41 -6.89 9.45
C GLY A 494 2.88 -7.13 9.13
N LEU A 495 3.24 -7.23 7.85
CA LEU A 495 4.62 -7.46 7.42
C LEU A 495 5.46 -6.18 7.34
N GLY A 496 4.83 -5.03 7.13
CA GLY A 496 5.50 -3.72 7.14
C GLY A 496 5.63 -3.10 8.53
N PHE A 497 5.04 -3.72 9.56
CA PHE A 497 5.02 -3.15 10.92
C PHE A 497 6.39 -3.16 11.61
N GLY A 498 7.31 -4.04 11.23
CA GLY A 498 8.63 -4.10 11.87
C GLY A 498 9.61 -5.02 11.17
N THR A 499 10.70 -5.33 11.87
CA THR A 499 11.80 -6.15 11.33
C THR A 499 11.40 -7.61 11.24
N SER A 500 11.70 -8.21 10.09
CA SER A 500 11.59 -9.63 9.82
C SER A 500 12.96 -10.22 9.50
N LEU A 501 13.05 -11.55 9.58
CA LEU A 501 14.27 -12.31 9.27
C LEU A 501 13.98 -13.28 8.12
N GLY A 502 14.58 -13.02 6.96
CA GLY A 502 14.55 -13.91 5.80
C GLY A 502 15.65 -14.96 5.89
N LEU A 503 15.31 -16.21 5.60
CA LEU A 503 16.20 -17.36 5.71
C LEU A 503 16.14 -18.19 4.44
N LEU A 504 17.30 -18.41 3.80
CA LEU A 504 17.47 -19.47 2.81
C LEU A 504 17.86 -20.75 3.55
N LEU A 505 17.02 -21.77 3.45
CA LEU A 505 17.12 -23.01 4.18
C LEU A 505 17.46 -24.18 3.26
N HIS A 506 18.17 -25.15 3.83
CA HIS A 506 18.45 -26.44 3.23
C HIS A 506 17.92 -27.58 4.11
N HIS A 507 17.37 -28.62 3.48
CA HIS A 507 17.06 -29.88 4.15
C HIS A 507 17.75 -31.05 3.42
N PRO A 508 18.57 -31.87 4.11
CA PRO A 508 19.38 -32.92 3.47
C PRO A 508 18.55 -33.97 2.74
N ASP A 509 17.36 -34.29 3.27
CA ASP A 509 16.49 -35.35 2.72
C ASP A 509 15.62 -34.90 1.52
N GLY A 510 15.77 -33.68 1.01
CA GLY A 510 14.88 -33.15 -0.03
C GLY A 510 13.48 -32.78 0.46
N ASP A 511 12.60 -32.46 -0.49
CA ASP A 511 11.23 -31.96 -0.29
C ASP A 511 11.14 -30.82 0.74
N ALA A 512 12.14 -29.94 0.73
CA ALA A 512 12.34 -28.94 1.76
C ALA A 512 11.13 -27.98 1.88
N CYS A 513 10.54 -27.59 0.75
CA CYS A 513 9.30 -26.79 0.72
C CYS A 513 8.15 -27.50 1.47
N GLU A 514 7.83 -28.74 1.10
CA GLU A 514 6.71 -29.48 1.71
C GLU A 514 6.93 -29.75 3.20
N ARG A 515 8.17 -30.07 3.60
CA ARG A 515 8.55 -30.23 5.01
C ARG A 515 8.34 -28.94 5.79
N LEU A 516 8.77 -27.80 5.24
CA LEU A 516 8.60 -26.51 5.87
C LEU A 516 7.13 -26.10 5.95
N LEU A 517 6.31 -26.42 4.94
CA LEU A 517 4.87 -26.19 4.95
C LEU A 517 4.16 -26.96 6.06
N ARG A 518 4.50 -28.25 6.24
CA ARG A 518 3.97 -29.06 7.34
C ARG A 518 4.37 -28.50 8.70
N LEU A 519 5.64 -28.06 8.85
CA LEU A 519 6.13 -27.44 10.07
C LEU A 519 5.46 -26.09 10.35
N LYS A 520 5.26 -25.26 9.32
CA LYS A 520 4.56 -23.96 9.38
C LYS A 520 3.15 -24.12 9.95
N GLY A 521 2.42 -25.12 9.48
CA GLY A 521 1.03 -25.39 9.89
C GLY A 521 -0.01 -24.55 9.14
N ALA A 522 -1.28 -24.88 9.35
CA ALA A 522 -2.40 -24.24 8.69
C ALA A 522 -2.44 -22.72 8.93
N SER A 523 -2.98 -21.98 7.96
CA SER A 523 -3.05 -20.51 8.06
C SER A 523 -4.10 -20.03 9.06
N LYS A 524 -5.18 -20.78 9.26
CA LYS A 524 -6.16 -20.48 10.31
C LYS A 524 -5.66 -21.08 11.63
N PRO A 525 -5.56 -20.28 12.71
CA PRO A 525 -5.11 -20.78 14.01
C PRO A 525 -5.91 -22.00 14.50
N ALA A 526 -7.23 -22.01 14.30
CA ALA A 526 -8.11 -23.12 14.69
C ALA A 526 -7.85 -24.43 13.92
N GLU A 527 -7.22 -24.37 12.74
CA GLU A 527 -6.88 -25.52 11.91
C GLU A 527 -5.40 -25.94 12.10
N ALA A 528 -4.62 -25.17 12.86
CA ALA A 528 -3.19 -25.43 13.05
C ALA A 528 -2.98 -26.59 14.03
N THR A 529 -2.12 -27.54 13.65
CA THR A 529 -1.83 -28.69 14.52
C THR A 529 -0.96 -28.25 15.72
N PRO A 530 -1.13 -28.85 16.91
CA PRO A 530 -0.35 -28.50 18.09
C PRO A 530 1.17 -28.56 17.88
N ASP A 531 1.66 -29.45 17.01
CA ASP A 531 3.10 -29.59 16.76
C ASP A 531 3.67 -28.55 15.79
N SER A 532 2.82 -27.97 14.93
CA SER A 532 3.23 -26.92 13.99
C SER A 532 3.66 -25.64 14.71
N VAL A 533 4.47 -24.80 14.08
CA VAL A 533 4.88 -23.49 14.62
C VAL A 533 3.64 -22.64 14.94
N ARG A 534 2.69 -22.54 14.00
CA ARG A 534 1.47 -21.73 14.19
C ARG A 534 0.55 -22.22 15.29
N GLY A 535 0.47 -23.54 15.51
CA GLY A 535 -0.34 -24.13 16.57
C GLY A 535 0.35 -24.01 17.93
N SER A 536 1.56 -24.53 18.05
CA SER A 536 2.32 -24.53 19.33
C SER A 536 2.61 -23.15 19.89
N LEU A 537 2.97 -22.18 19.04
CA LEU A 537 3.33 -20.83 19.47
C LEU A 537 2.15 -19.85 19.46
N GLY A 538 0.95 -20.32 19.10
CA GLY A 538 -0.28 -19.54 19.13
C GLY A 538 -0.26 -18.35 18.17
N SER A 539 -0.35 -18.63 16.88
CA SER A 539 -0.67 -17.60 15.87
C SER A 539 -2.03 -16.94 16.17
N TYR A 540 -2.16 -15.64 15.92
CA TYR A 540 -3.43 -14.94 16.17
C TYR A 540 -4.37 -14.98 14.96
N SER A 541 -3.81 -14.97 13.75
CA SER A 541 -4.58 -15.03 12.51
C SER A 541 -3.71 -15.43 11.33
N LYS A 542 -4.29 -15.39 10.12
CA LYS A 542 -3.55 -15.56 8.87
C LYS A 542 -2.50 -14.46 8.60
N ILE A 543 -2.65 -13.30 9.24
CA ILE A 543 -1.75 -12.14 9.09
C ILE A 543 -0.67 -12.19 10.16
N LEU A 544 -1.07 -12.40 11.41
CA LEU A 544 -0.19 -12.51 12.57
C LEU A 544 0.11 -13.98 12.82
N ALA A 545 0.84 -14.55 11.86
CA ALA A 545 1.00 -15.98 11.65
C ALA A 545 2.39 -16.51 12.05
N LEU A 546 3.22 -15.67 12.68
CA LEU A 546 4.58 -15.95 13.18
C LEU A 546 5.66 -16.27 12.14
N MET A 547 5.27 -16.92 11.03
CA MET A 547 6.17 -17.19 9.92
C MET A 547 5.44 -17.27 8.58
N HIS A 548 6.20 -16.95 7.54
CA HIS A 548 5.89 -17.22 6.13
C HIS A 548 6.90 -18.23 5.57
N SER A 549 6.49 -19.02 4.58
CA SER A 549 7.39 -19.89 3.82
C SER A 549 6.91 -19.96 2.38
N SER A 550 7.85 -20.09 1.45
CA SER A 550 7.52 -20.34 0.04
C SER A 550 6.80 -21.68 -0.10
N ASP A 551 5.76 -21.70 -0.93
CA ASP A 551 4.92 -22.88 -1.10
C ASP A 551 5.40 -23.79 -2.25
N THR A 552 6.27 -23.30 -3.15
CA THR A 552 6.75 -24.03 -4.34
C THR A 552 8.23 -23.73 -4.65
N PRO A 553 8.95 -24.60 -5.38
CA PRO A 553 10.34 -24.33 -5.78
C PRO A 553 10.55 -23.02 -6.57
N PRO A 554 9.69 -22.65 -7.55
CA PRO A 554 9.79 -21.34 -8.20
C PRO A 554 9.65 -20.17 -7.24
N ALA A 555 8.78 -20.31 -6.23
CA ALA A 555 8.57 -19.29 -5.21
C ALA A 555 9.79 -19.14 -4.29
N VAL A 556 10.55 -20.20 -4.02
CA VAL A 556 11.78 -20.12 -3.19
C VAL A 556 12.76 -19.08 -3.72
N LEU A 557 13.11 -19.14 -5.01
CA LEU A 557 14.06 -18.17 -5.57
C LEU A 557 13.45 -16.78 -5.71
N ARG A 558 12.20 -16.71 -6.14
CA ARG A 558 11.50 -15.42 -6.29
C ARG A 558 11.42 -14.67 -4.97
N GLU A 559 11.02 -15.35 -3.90
CA GLU A 559 10.85 -14.76 -2.58
C GLU A 559 12.18 -14.56 -1.85
N CYS A 560 13.19 -15.41 -2.07
CA CYS A 560 14.51 -15.19 -1.46
C CYS A 560 15.18 -13.93 -1.98
N LEU A 561 14.94 -13.54 -3.25
CA LEU A 561 15.45 -12.31 -3.83
C LEU A 561 14.87 -11.03 -3.20
N LEU A 562 13.82 -11.15 -2.38
CA LEU A 562 13.34 -10.05 -1.54
C LEU A 562 14.29 -9.75 -0.37
N TYR A 563 15.16 -10.68 -0.01
CA TYR A 563 16.14 -10.51 1.08
C TYR A 563 17.56 -10.50 0.55
N PHE A 564 17.87 -11.35 -0.42
CA PHE A 564 19.22 -11.60 -0.89
C PHE A 564 19.40 -11.11 -2.33
N THR A 565 20.59 -10.63 -2.65
CA THR A 565 21.01 -10.41 -4.03
C THR A 565 21.22 -11.74 -4.76
N ALA A 566 21.14 -11.73 -6.09
CA ALA A 566 21.42 -12.92 -6.90
C ALA A 566 22.84 -13.48 -6.65
N GLU A 567 23.81 -12.61 -6.33
CA GLU A 567 25.17 -13.02 -5.97
C GLU A 567 25.23 -13.76 -4.63
N GLN A 568 24.52 -13.27 -3.61
CA GLN A 568 24.42 -13.96 -2.32
C GLN A 568 23.76 -15.34 -2.48
N VAL A 569 22.70 -15.43 -3.28
CA VAL A 569 22.03 -16.71 -3.57
C VAL A 569 22.99 -17.66 -4.29
N ARG A 570 23.70 -17.18 -5.31
CA ARG A 570 24.73 -17.96 -6.02
C ARG A 570 25.82 -18.47 -5.09
N GLY A 571 26.34 -17.62 -4.21
CA GLY A 571 27.35 -17.99 -3.22
C GLY A 571 26.86 -19.11 -2.30
N ALA A 572 25.62 -19.01 -1.81
CA ALA A 572 25.02 -20.05 -0.98
C ALA A 572 24.85 -21.39 -1.75
N LEU A 573 24.47 -21.33 -3.02
CA LEU A 573 24.34 -22.52 -3.88
C LEU A 573 25.69 -23.19 -4.14
N SER A 574 26.74 -22.40 -4.41
CA SER A 574 28.10 -22.93 -4.63
C SER A 574 28.64 -23.62 -3.39
N GLN A 575 28.44 -23.02 -2.21
CA GLN A 575 28.81 -23.66 -0.93
C GLN A 575 28.07 -24.99 -0.72
N LEU A 576 26.78 -25.05 -1.06
CA LEU A 576 26.00 -26.28 -0.94
C LEU A 576 26.44 -27.36 -1.94
N ALA A 577 26.87 -26.96 -3.15
CA ALA A 577 27.41 -27.88 -4.15
C ALA A 577 28.74 -28.50 -3.69
N GLU A 578 29.61 -27.72 -3.04
CA GLU A 578 30.87 -28.19 -2.46
C GLU A 578 30.66 -29.03 -1.18
N HIS A 579 29.65 -28.66 -0.39
CA HIS A 579 29.33 -29.28 0.89
C HIS A 579 27.84 -29.61 1.00
N PRO A 580 27.40 -30.80 0.52
CA PRO A 580 25.98 -31.17 0.49
C PRO A 580 25.28 -31.23 1.86
N THR A 581 26.05 -31.26 2.94
CA THR A 581 25.55 -31.26 4.33
C THR A 581 26.23 -30.13 5.12
N PRO A 582 25.92 -28.85 4.84
CA PRO A 582 26.55 -27.74 5.52
C PRO A 582 26.08 -27.67 6.97
N GLN A 583 26.96 -27.26 7.89
CA GLN A 583 26.59 -27.07 9.30
C GLN A 583 25.52 -25.97 9.48
N GLY A 584 25.49 -24.99 8.56
CA GLY A 584 24.57 -23.85 8.59
C GLY A 584 24.94 -22.84 9.67
N THR A 585 24.26 -21.69 9.65
CA THR A 585 24.45 -20.65 10.68
C THR A 585 23.85 -21.11 12.02
N PRO A 586 24.59 -20.99 13.15
CA PRO A 586 24.05 -21.29 14.49
C PRO A 586 22.84 -20.43 14.84
N ILE A 587 21.80 -21.02 15.44
CA ILE A 587 20.57 -20.31 15.83
C ILE A 587 20.84 -19.16 16.80
N SER A 588 21.79 -19.32 17.73
CA SER A 588 22.10 -18.29 18.73
C SER A 588 22.44 -16.95 18.09
N LEU A 589 23.22 -16.97 16.99
CA LEU A 589 23.56 -15.76 16.24
C LEU A 589 22.35 -15.14 15.55
N LEU A 590 21.40 -15.96 15.09
CA LEU A 590 20.16 -15.48 14.47
C LEU A 590 19.19 -14.86 15.49
N VAL A 591 19.15 -15.41 16.70
CA VAL A 591 18.35 -14.87 17.81
C VAL A 591 18.92 -13.52 18.25
N GLU A 592 20.23 -13.41 18.40
CA GLU A 592 20.91 -12.17 18.78
C GLU A 592 20.75 -11.05 17.73
N ALA A 593 20.53 -11.41 16.46
CA ALA A 593 20.29 -10.45 15.38
C ALA A 593 18.91 -9.75 15.45
N LEU A 594 18.01 -10.20 16.33
CA LEU A 594 16.65 -9.68 16.46
C LEU A 594 16.41 -9.17 17.89
N SER A 595 15.69 -8.06 18.01
CA SER A 595 15.31 -7.49 19.30
C SER A 595 13.79 -7.45 19.41
N PRO A 596 13.18 -8.19 20.36
CA PRO A 596 11.75 -8.06 20.62
C PRO A 596 11.45 -6.70 21.24
N THR A 597 10.30 -6.13 20.89
CA THR A 597 9.90 -4.80 21.36
C THR A 597 8.84 -4.85 22.45
N THR A 598 8.07 -5.94 22.58
CA THR A 598 7.12 -6.15 23.67
C THR A 598 7.14 -7.62 24.10
N SER A 599 6.69 -7.93 25.31
CA SER A 599 6.68 -9.31 25.78
C SER A 599 5.33 -10.02 25.58
N TYR A 600 4.17 -9.35 25.73
CA TYR A 600 2.87 -10.04 25.71
C TYR A 600 1.66 -9.12 25.43
N ASP A 601 1.39 -8.84 24.16
CA ASP A 601 0.16 -8.14 23.75
C ASP A 601 -0.76 -9.10 22.96
N ASP A 602 -1.83 -9.53 23.61
CA ASP A 602 -2.88 -10.36 23.03
C ASP A 602 -4.00 -9.49 22.40
N PRO A 603 -4.53 -9.81 21.21
CA PRO A 603 -5.51 -8.96 20.52
C PRO A 603 -6.77 -8.65 21.34
N PHE A 604 -7.23 -9.60 22.15
CA PHE A 604 -8.40 -9.38 23.01
C PHE A 604 -8.04 -8.45 24.16
N THR A 605 -6.90 -8.68 24.81
CA THR A 605 -6.40 -7.81 25.89
C THR A 605 -6.29 -6.37 25.42
N VAL A 606 -5.73 -6.14 24.23
CA VAL A 606 -5.65 -4.81 23.62
C VAL A 606 -7.04 -4.23 23.32
N LEU A 607 -7.95 -5.02 22.76
CA LEU A 607 -9.33 -4.56 22.52
C LEU A 607 -10.01 -4.14 23.84
N TYR A 608 -9.82 -4.87 24.93
CA TYR A 608 -10.37 -4.49 26.23
C TYR A 608 -9.72 -3.22 26.77
N ALA A 609 -8.40 -3.12 26.75
CA ALA A 609 -7.69 -1.90 27.14
C ALA A 609 -8.15 -0.69 26.32
N LEU A 610 -8.49 -0.88 25.04
CA LEU A 610 -9.11 0.16 24.22
C LEU A 610 -10.52 0.53 24.70
N LYS A 611 -11.42 -0.45 24.90
CA LYS A 611 -12.79 -0.20 25.41
C LYS A 611 -12.79 0.54 26.75
N ILE A 612 -11.83 0.20 27.59
CA ILE A 612 -11.52 0.83 28.86
C ILE A 612 -11.13 2.30 28.68
N ARG A 613 -10.13 2.59 27.84
CA ARG A 613 -9.71 3.98 27.53
C ARG A 613 -10.87 4.81 26.97
N ILE A 614 -11.71 4.22 26.10
CA ILE A 614 -12.90 4.88 25.56
C ILE A 614 -13.91 5.21 26.67
N SER A 615 -14.18 4.25 27.57
CA SER A 615 -15.12 4.44 28.68
C SER A 615 -14.63 5.55 29.63
N HIS A 616 -13.33 5.58 29.92
CA HIS A 616 -12.71 6.65 30.69
C HIS A 616 -12.85 8.02 30.03
N ALA A 617 -12.57 8.10 28.72
CA ALA A 617 -12.71 9.34 27.97
C ALA A 617 -14.17 9.83 27.98
N LEU A 618 -15.14 8.94 27.78
CA LEU A 618 -16.57 9.27 27.85
C LEU A 618 -16.99 9.70 29.27
N ALA A 619 -16.56 9.01 30.31
CA ALA A 619 -16.92 9.33 31.70
C ALA A 619 -16.32 10.66 32.17
N ALA A 620 -15.17 11.05 31.65
CA ALA A 620 -14.51 12.31 32.00
C ALA A 620 -15.15 13.54 31.32
N HIS A 621 -16.05 13.36 30.34
CA HIS A 621 -16.54 14.47 29.54
C HIS A 621 -17.88 15.05 30.05
N PRO A 622 -18.02 16.39 30.20
CA PRO A 622 -19.25 17.02 30.70
C PRO A 622 -20.50 16.83 29.82
N LEU A 623 -20.32 16.53 28.53
CA LEU A 623 -21.44 16.29 27.59
C LEU A 623 -22.04 14.88 27.68
N THR A 624 -21.54 14.01 28.56
CA THR A 624 -22.07 12.66 28.82
C THR A 624 -23.32 12.72 29.70
N GLY A 625 -24.27 13.58 29.31
CA GLY A 625 -25.57 13.71 29.95
C GLY A 625 -26.51 12.55 29.59
N ALA A 626 -27.81 12.74 29.85
CA ALA A 626 -28.86 11.74 29.65
C ALA A 626 -28.90 11.11 28.24
N GLU A 627 -28.36 11.78 27.22
CA GLU A 627 -28.34 11.30 25.83
C GLU A 627 -27.33 10.16 25.59
N LEU A 628 -26.14 10.24 26.20
CA LEU A 628 -25.08 9.23 26.01
C LEU A 628 -25.12 8.12 27.06
N GLN A 629 -25.84 8.34 28.16
CA GLN A 629 -25.99 7.38 29.26
C GLN A 629 -26.48 5.99 28.80
N PRO A 630 -27.49 5.84 27.92
CA PRO A 630 -27.92 4.52 27.46
C PRO A 630 -26.83 3.78 26.65
N MET A 631 -26.02 4.53 25.90
CA MET A 631 -24.93 3.97 25.10
C MET A 631 -23.79 3.49 26.00
N LEU A 632 -23.46 4.26 27.05
CA LEU A 632 -22.49 3.87 28.06
C LEU A 632 -22.97 2.64 28.83
N GLU A 633 -24.24 2.60 29.23
CA GLU A 633 -24.84 1.44 29.91
C GLU A 633 -24.83 0.19 29.04
N GLN A 634 -25.14 0.31 27.75
CA GLN A 634 -25.02 -0.80 26.79
C GLN A 634 -23.57 -1.28 26.66
N HIS A 635 -22.61 -0.37 26.57
CA HIS A 635 -21.18 -0.71 26.51
C HIS A 635 -20.73 -1.45 27.77
N LEU A 636 -21.09 -0.93 28.95
CA LEU A 636 -20.82 -1.55 30.26
C LEU A 636 -21.49 -2.93 30.38
N SER A 637 -22.72 -3.08 29.89
CA SER A 637 -23.41 -4.37 29.84
C SER A 637 -22.67 -5.37 28.97
N GLY A 638 -22.15 -4.95 27.81
CA GLY A 638 -21.29 -5.77 26.95
C GLY A 638 -20.01 -6.23 27.66
N LEU A 639 -19.33 -5.33 28.38
CA LEU A 639 -18.15 -5.68 29.20
C LEU A 639 -18.51 -6.69 30.30
N ARG A 640 -19.66 -6.55 30.97
CA ARG A 640 -20.13 -7.48 32.02
C ARG A 640 -20.47 -8.86 31.47
N ALA A 641 -21.23 -8.94 30.37
CA ALA A 641 -21.60 -10.20 29.74
C ALA A 641 -20.34 -10.99 29.32
N MET A 642 -19.36 -10.29 28.77
CA MET A 642 -18.13 -10.89 28.31
C MET A 642 -17.20 -11.37 29.43
N ARG A 643 -17.16 -10.66 30.57
CA ARG A 643 -16.51 -11.16 31.80
C ARG A 643 -17.09 -12.52 32.22
N ALA A 644 -18.42 -12.67 32.15
CA ALA A 644 -19.07 -13.93 32.49
C ALA A 644 -18.64 -15.06 31.55
N THR A 645 -18.54 -14.79 30.25
CA THR A 645 -18.03 -15.75 29.25
C THR A 645 -16.57 -16.15 29.53
N LEU A 646 -15.67 -15.19 29.75
CA LEU A 646 -14.26 -15.44 30.06
C LEU A 646 -14.06 -16.24 31.35
N SER A 647 -14.99 -16.11 32.30
CA SER A 647 -14.96 -16.85 33.57
C SER A 647 -15.55 -18.27 33.45
N ALA A 648 -16.36 -18.53 32.42
CA ALA A 648 -17.07 -19.80 32.21
C ALA A 648 -16.29 -20.79 31.33
N ASP A 649 -15.50 -20.29 30.36
CA ASP A 649 -14.69 -21.14 29.48
C ASP A 649 -13.51 -21.74 30.23
N ARG A 650 -13.59 -23.05 30.51
CA ARG A 650 -12.48 -23.87 31.05
C ARG A 650 -11.41 -24.19 30.00
N VAL A 651 -11.32 -23.41 28.93
CA VAL A 651 -10.27 -23.58 27.91
C VAL A 651 -8.95 -23.10 28.53
N PRO A 652 -7.89 -23.92 28.55
CA PRO A 652 -6.62 -23.55 29.17
C PRO A 652 -5.96 -22.44 28.36
N TRP A 653 -6.20 -21.20 28.77
CA TRP A 653 -5.43 -20.02 28.37
C TRP A 653 -4.77 -19.42 29.62
N PRO A 654 -3.81 -20.12 30.25
CA PRO A 654 -3.55 -19.98 31.69
C PRO A 654 -2.99 -18.62 32.13
N SER A 655 -2.49 -17.80 31.19
CA SER A 655 -2.03 -16.42 31.44
C SER A 655 -2.96 -15.32 30.89
N ARG A 656 -3.89 -15.65 29.97
CA ARG A 656 -4.70 -14.66 29.23
C ARG A 656 -5.88 -14.11 30.03
N THR A 657 -6.54 -14.96 30.82
CA THR A 657 -7.77 -14.60 31.54
C THR A 657 -7.51 -13.72 32.77
N ALA A 658 -6.35 -13.89 33.42
CA ALA A 658 -6.01 -13.17 34.65
C ALA A 658 -5.71 -11.68 34.39
N ALA A 659 -4.90 -11.36 33.36
CA ALA A 659 -4.56 -9.98 33.02
C ALA A 659 -5.80 -9.18 32.58
N VAL A 660 -6.62 -9.76 31.68
CA VAL A 660 -7.89 -9.16 31.26
C VAL A 660 -8.86 -9.02 32.43
N GLY A 661 -8.93 -10.03 33.30
CA GLY A 661 -9.78 -10.00 34.50
C GLY A 661 -9.43 -8.86 35.46
N HIS A 662 -8.14 -8.64 35.73
CA HIS A 662 -7.68 -7.56 36.61
C HIS A 662 -7.96 -6.16 36.04
N GLU A 663 -7.73 -5.95 34.75
CA GLU A 663 -8.05 -4.66 34.10
C GLU A 663 -9.57 -4.40 34.10
N LEU A 664 -10.39 -5.43 33.81
CA LEU A 664 -11.85 -5.32 33.89
C LEU A 664 -12.35 -5.01 35.30
N GLU A 665 -11.72 -5.54 36.35
CA GLU A 665 -12.10 -5.32 37.75
C GLU A 665 -11.74 -3.90 38.23
N ARG A 666 -10.54 -3.44 37.89
CA ARG A 666 -10.10 -2.07 38.15
C ARG A 666 -11.04 -1.05 37.50
N GLU A 667 -11.50 -1.34 36.30
CA GLU A 667 -12.37 -0.45 35.51
C GLU A 667 -13.81 -0.44 35.97
N HIS A 668 -14.36 -1.60 36.29
CA HIS A 668 -15.69 -1.67 36.90
C HIS A 668 -15.74 -0.80 38.17
N LYS A 669 -14.68 -0.81 38.97
CA LYS A 669 -14.56 0.04 40.16
C LYS A 669 -14.50 1.52 39.80
N LEU A 670 -13.63 1.93 38.86
CA LEU A 670 -13.47 3.33 38.45
C LEU A 670 -14.74 3.93 37.81
N LEU A 671 -15.45 3.16 36.99
CA LEU A 671 -16.66 3.62 36.30
C LEU A 671 -17.87 3.68 37.23
N VAL A 672 -18.03 2.72 38.14
CA VAL A 672 -19.10 2.73 39.15
C VAL A 672 -18.87 3.85 40.17
N GLU A 673 -17.62 4.11 40.56
CA GLU A 673 -17.28 5.14 41.53
C GLU A 673 -17.22 6.56 40.91
N GLY A 674 -16.88 6.69 39.63
CA GLY A 674 -16.66 7.98 38.95
C GLY A 674 -17.83 8.53 38.12
N ALA A 675 -18.56 7.67 37.38
CA ALA A 675 -19.56 8.12 36.40
C ALA A 675 -20.94 8.41 37.01
N LEU A 676 -21.27 7.83 38.18
CA LEU A 676 -22.58 8.00 38.82
C LEU A 676 -22.63 9.17 39.82
N ALA A 677 -21.51 9.86 40.05
CA ALA A 677 -21.41 10.91 41.06
C ALA A 677 -21.62 12.34 40.53
N GLN A 678 -21.66 12.55 39.20
CA GLN A 678 -21.75 13.89 38.62
C GLN A 678 -23.17 14.19 38.12
N SER A 679 -23.81 15.22 38.70
CA SER A 679 -25.09 15.73 38.18
C SER A 679 -24.89 16.43 36.84
N PRO A 680 -25.73 16.17 35.83
CA PRO A 680 -25.57 16.74 34.49
C PRO A 680 -25.69 18.27 34.55
N GLN A 681 -24.62 18.98 34.19
CA GLN A 681 -24.68 20.41 33.93
C GLN A 681 -25.05 20.63 32.45
N SER A 682 -26.09 21.43 32.19
CA SER A 682 -26.53 21.77 30.85
C SER A 682 -25.52 22.71 30.16
N ALA A 683 -24.72 22.17 29.25
CA ALA A 683 -23.85 22.97 28.38
C ALA A 683 -24.62 23.44 27.12
N PRO A 684 -24.58 24.76 26.78
CA PRO A 684 -25.19 25.27 25.57
C PRO A 684 -24.22 25.21 24.36
N GLY A 685 -24.69 24.65 23.24
CA GLY A 685 -24.10 24.81 21.90
C GLY A 685 -23.74 23.52 21.15
N GLU A 686 -24.12 23.43 19.87
CA GLU A 686 -23.63 22.42 18.91
C GLU A 686 -22.19 22.74 18.50
N SER A 687 -21.20 22.34 19.30
CA SER A 687 -19.79 22.46 18.96
C SER A 687 -19.29 21.21 18.21
N LEU A 688 -18.25 21.35 17.37
CA LEU A 688 -17.53 20.23 16.74
C LEU A 688 -17.06 19.16 17.75
N GLU A 689 -16.79 19.59 18.98
CA GLU A 689 -16.48 18.74 20.12
C GLU A 689 -17.64 17.79 20.46
N ARG A 690 -18.90 18.27 20.50
CA ARG A 690 -20.08 17.42 20.72
C ARG A 690 -20.19 16.30 19.67
N LEU A 691 -19.89 16.60 18.41
CA LEU A 691 -19.89 15.62 17.33
C LEU A 691 -18.79 14.57 17.52
N ALA A 692 -17.59 14.97 17.96
CA ALA A 692 -16.50 14.05 18.25
C ALA A 692 -16.87 13.05 19.36
N TRP A 693 -17.46 13.54 20.45
CA TRP A 693 -17.91 12.70 21.56
C TRP A 693 -19.06 11.77 21.19
N HIS A 694 -20.02 12.24 20.39
CA HIS A 694 -21.08 11.39 19.85
C HIS A 694 -20.51 10.26 18.98
N ARG A 695 -19.54 10.56 18.11
CA ARG A 695 -18.84 9.54 17.30
C ARG A 695 -18.07 8.54 18.17
N LEU A 696 -17.44 8.99 19.25
CA LEU A 696 -16.77 8.12 20.20
C LEU A 696 -17.77 7.18 20.91
N ALA A 697 -18.93 7.69 21.33
CA ALA A 697 -19.97 6.87 21.93
C ALA A 697 -20.52 5.83 20.94
N LEU A 698 -20.75 6.21 19.68
CA LEU A 698 -21.13 5.26 18.62
C LEU A 698 -20.07 4.18 18.42
N THR A 699 -18.80 4.58 18.40
CA THR A 699 -17.65 3.65 18.33
C THR A 699 -17.65 2.69 19.52
N ALA A 700 -17.87 3.19 20.75
CA ALA A 700 -17.96 2.37 21.95
C ALA A 700 -19.07 1.32 21.85
N ARG A 701 -20.25 1.73 21.36
CA ARG A 701 -21.40 0.84 21.13
C ARG A 701 -21.07 -0.22 20.08
N GLN A 702 -20.49 0.17 18.94
CA GLN A 702 -20.15 -0.78 17.88
C GLN A 702 -19.07 -1.77 18.34
N LEU A 703 -18.06 -1.33 19.09
CA LEU A 703 -17.04 -2.22 19.66
C LEU A 703 -17.62 -3.16 20.74
N ALA A 704 -18.72 -2.79 21.41
CA ALA A 704 -19.41 -3.66 22.35
C ALA A 704 -20.21 -4.78 21.65
N ASP A 705 -20.67 -4.55 20.42
CA ASP A 705 -21.42 -5.52 19.61
C ASP A 705 -20.48 -6.34 18.72
N GLN A 706 -20.05 -7.51 19.21
CA GLN A 706 -19.20 -8.44 18.47
C GLN A 706 -19.84 -8.93 17.16
N GLN A 707 -21.16 -9.02 17.08
CA GLN A 707 -21.86 -9.42 15.87
C GLN A 707 -21.71 -8.36 14.76
N GLY A 708 -21.47 -7.11 15.14
CA GLY A 708 -21.23 -5.98 14.24
C GLY A 708 -19.80 -5.84 13.72
N PHE A 709 -18.84 -6.65 14.17
CA PHE A 709 -17.41 -6.45 13.82
C PHE A 709 -17.13 -6.47 12.32
N GLY A 710 -17.80 -7.33 11.57
CA GLY A 710 -17.65 -7.37 10.10
C GLY A 710 -18.02 -6.07 9.38
N GLN A 711 -18.83 -5.21 10.02
CA GLN A 711 -19.33 -3.94 9.49
C GLN A 711 -18.55 -2.72 10.00
N LEU A 712 -17.62 -2.91 10.95
CA LEU A 712 -16.82 -1.82 11.50
C LEU A 712 -15.92 -1.20 10.42
N ASP A 713 -15.99 0.12 10.32
CA ASP A 713 -15.05 0.94 9.58
C ASP A 713 -13.94 1.41 10.53
N MET A 714 -12.79 0.74 10.46
CA MET A 714 -11.67 1.01 11.36
C MET A 714 -11.06 2.40 11.17
N ASP A 715 -11.28 3.06 10.03
CA ASP A 715 -10.83 4.43 9.83
C ASP A 715 -11.74 5.42 10.58
N GLN A 716 -13.05 5.17 10.59
CA GLN A 716 -13.99 5.94 11.42
C GLN A 716 -13.72 5.72 12.91
N VAL A 717 -13.45 4.49 13.32
CA VAL A 717 -13.05 4.16 14.70
C VAL A 717 -11.81 4.96 15.08
N ARG A 718 -10.73 4.90 14.28
CA ARG A 718 -9.50 5.68 14.52
C ARG A 718 -9.76 7.18 14.61
N ALA A 719 -10.54 7.74 13.69
CA ALA A 719 -10.86 9.16 13.66
C ALA A 719 -11.60 9.59 14.94
N ALA A 720 -12.56 8.77 15.40
CA ALA A 720 -13.29 9.02 16.65
C ALA A 720 -12.37 8.94 17.88
N LEU A 721 -11.49 7.93 17.93
CA LEU A 721 -10.52 7.76 19.01
C LEU A 721 -9.55 8.94 19.07
N HIS A 722 -8.97 9.33 17.94
CA HIS A 722 -8.03 10.45 17.84
C HIS A 722 -8.69 11.78 18.25
N ALA A 723 -9.92 12.03 17.81
CA ALA A 723 -10.67 13.24 18.16
C ALA A 723 -10.98 13.33 19.67
N ALA A 724 -10.98 12.19 20.37
CA ALA A 724 -11.18 12.10 21.81
C ALA A 724 -9.88 11.89 22.61
N HIS A 725 -8.71 12.07 21.98
CA HIS A 725 -7.40 11.84 22.59
C HIS A 725 -7.20 10.42 23.15
N VAL A 726 -7.91 9.43 22.60
CA VAL A 726 -7.67 8.01 22.86
C VAL A 726 -6.68 7.50 21.82
N HIS A 727 -5.43 7.32 22.22
CA HIS A 727 -4.35 6.90 21.33
C HIS A 727 -4.21 5.37 21.31
N LEU A 728 -3.99 4.81 20.12
CA LEU A 728 -3.55 3.43 19.91
C LEU A 728 -2.10 3.45 19.42
N THR A 729 -1.25 2.56 19.93
CA THR A 729 0.03 2.30 19.27
C THR A 729 -0.21 1.63 17.92
N SER A 730 0.77 1.67 17.02
CA SER A 730 0.69 0.99 15.72
C SER A 730 0.43 -0.52 15.87
N TRP A 731 1.00 -1.14 16.91
CA TRP A 731 0.78 -2.55 17.24
C TRP A 731 -0.65 -2.80 17.75
N GLU A 732 -1.14 -1.96 18.66
CA GLU A 732 -2.49 -2.08 19.18
C GLU A 732 -3.54 -1.92 18.08
N ALA A 733 -3.33 -0.94 17.18
CA ALA A 733 -4.20 -0.72 16.03
C ALA A 733 -4.22 -1.94 15.11
N LEU A 734 -3.04 -2.51 14.80
CA LEU A 734 -2.94 -3.72 13.99
C LEU A 734 -3.66 -4.90 14.64
N LEU A 735 -3.50 -5.11 15.95
CA LEU A 735 -4.17 -6.19 16.68
C LEU A 735 -5.70 -6.05 16.66
N VAL A 736 -6.22 -4.85 16.94
CA VAL A 736 -7.68 -4.60 16.94
C VAL A 736 -8.25 -4.75 15.54
N GLU A 737 -7.62 -4.16 14.52
CA GLU A 737 -8.05 -4.31 13.13
C GLU A 737 -8.05 -5.78 12.70
N ASN A 738 -7.01 -6.52 13.09
CA ASN A 738 -6.89 -7.94 12.76
C ASN A 738 -7.99 -8.78 13.42
N LEU A 739 -8.23 -8.55 14.71
CA LEU A 739 -9.30 -9.21 15.46
C LEU A 739 -10.67 -8.94 14.84
N VAL A 740 -11.00 -7.67 14.61
CA VAL A 740 -12.29 -7.25 14.02
C VAL A 740 -12.48 -7.82 12.62
N PHE A 741 -11.42 -7.86 11.81
CA PHE A 741 -11.52 -8.34 10.43
C PHE A 741 -11.77 -9.86 10.33
N PHE A 742 -11.06 -10.66 11.14
CA PHE A 742 -11.15 -12.13 11.15
C PHE A 742 -12.15 -12.67 12.16
N TRP A 743 -12.94 -11.81 12.81
CA TRP A 743 -14.01 -12.23 13.69
C TRP A 743 -15.07 -13.02 12.91
N GLU A 744 -15.21 -14.29 13.28
CA GLU A 744 -16.29 -15.17 12.84
C GLU A 744 -17.09 -15.52 14.11
N PRO A 745 -18.37 -15.12 14.23
CA PRO A 745 -19.17 -15.25 15.44
C PRO A 745 -19.54 -16.70 15.81
#